data_AF-A0A9P5YYY1-F1
#
_entry.id   AF-A0A9P5YYY1-F1
#
_cell.length_a   1.000
_cell.length_b   1.000
_cell.length_c   1.000
_cell.angle_alpha   90.00
_cell.angle_beta   90.00
_cell.angle_gamma   90.00
#
_symmetry.space_group_name_H-M   'P 1'
#
loop_
_entity.id
_entity.type
_entity.pdbx_description
1 polymer ?
#
loop_
_entity_poly.entity_id
_entity_poly.type
_entity_poly.pdbx_seq_one_letter_code
_entity_poly.pdbx_strand_id
1 'polypeptide(L)'
;MSSGEPGVYDIIFAGGGAAACITAGRLAKADPNLKILIVEAGPHTRAVHDHVQPGRYFSSLTLPKETFTFHVGKPSDSLLGRPSIVPTGRAVGGGSSVNFMVYNRAPASDYNDWENVYGNKGWGSSSLIPLLKKAETYQEKLTNDTHGTSGPIKVSFARENFNIAENFLEVAKAIDQERPFAEDMNDFSTVNGYGRVGRDTQATGIEYVDDSVSRGKGEISSVKTARASRLVVLSAGSFGTPSILERSGIGATSILEKNGVTQVVDLPGVGEHYLDHNVIFLPFVASEDTDTMDHIFRGPRDSLSLQAEEKKWLANGQGLLAHNGIDAAAKLRPNAKELASLSPNFDSRWETYFLNVTDRMVLTMAPVAGYVGLDPSVPLEKHFSIAYFLSYPISTGRVHITSGTNPYAPLDFESGFLDNHADLVVLRWGYKRAREFARRLRHYRGDLVTAHPQFKPGSAATTKLHSSPVELSAPDIIYSAEDDEAIDEYTRKTVQTSWHSLGTCAMKPRDQGGVVDERLNVYGVQGLKIADCSIAPANVGSNTYNTAIAIGEKAAVIIAEELGIKGVSAAQHALVPTWGTVAGGRTAPKAAPSMVVTEKGIHQTGRSIVGESEIAVILDLAAWPFGPADLSVLRWGYKRARELARRLKYYRGELVSAHPQFEPGSAAAISPVASLAKLSASEIVYSAEDDKAIDEYTRKSVATTWHSPRDQGGVVDEPLNVYGVQGLKVADGSIAPSNVGTNTYSTVIAIGERATVIIAEDLGIKGVGPA
;
A
#
# COMPACT_ATOMS: atom_id res chain seq x y z
N MET A 1 -31.42 4.54 32.65
CA MET A 1 -30.81 3.19 32.62
C MET A 1 -30.60 2.88 31.14
N SER A 2 -29.41 2.61 30.60
CA SER A 2 -28.23 1.94 31.14
C SER A 2 -27.03 2.86 31.44
N SER A 3 -26.35 2.51 32.53
CA SER A 3 -25.01 2.94 32.94
C SER A 3 -23.96 2.29 32.02
N GLY A 4 -23.31 3.06 31.14
CA GLY A 4 -22.11 2.58 30.46
C GLY A 4 -20.89 2.86 31.33
N GLU A 5 -20.13 1.82 31.71
CA GLU A 5 -18.83 2.01 32.36
C GLU A 5 -17.90 2.85 31.47
N PRO A 6 -17.25 3.91 32.00
CA PRO A 6 -16.21 4.62 31.27
C PRO A 6 -15.04 3.66 30.99
N GLY A 7 -14.64 3.51 29.72
CA GLY A 7 -13.41 2.79 29.33
C GLY A 7 -13.55 1.50 28.52
N VAL A 8 -14.76 1.12 28.07
CA VAL A 8 -14.96 -0.04 27.18
C VAL A 8 -15.33 0.41 25.76
N TYR A 9 -14.54 -0.05 24.78
CA TYR A 9 -14.68 0.21 23.34
C TYR A 9 -14.87 -1.11 22.59
N ASP A 10 -15.44 -1.08 21.39
CA ASP A 10 -15.54 -2.27 20.55
C ASP A 10 -14.19 -2.61 19.92
N ILE A 11 -13.52 -1.59 19.38
CA ILE A 11 -12.24 -1.73 18.70
C ILE A 11 -11.26 -0.69 19.24
N ILE A 12 -10.03 -1.10 19.56
CA ILE A 12 -8.94 -0.20 19.95
C ILE A 12 -7.80 -0.31 18.95
N PHE A 13 -7.38 0.82 18.38
CA PHE A 13 -6.14 0.95 17.60
C PHE A 13 -5.04 1.55 18.49
N ALA A 14 -3.91 0.85 18.60
CA ALA A 14 -2.70 1.36 19.23
C ALA A 14 -1.76 1.91 18.14
N GLY A 15 -1.69 3.23 18.03
CA GLY A 15 -1.03 3.96 16.94
C GLY A 15 -2.04 4.60 15.98
N GLY A 16 -1.88 5.90 15.73
CA GLY A 16 -2.72 6.71 14.86
C GLY A 16 -2.15 6.91 13.45
N GLY A 17 -1.40 5.94 12.94
CA GLY A 17 -0.82 5.98 11.60
C GLY A 17 -1.87 5.94 10.46
N ALA A 18 -1.39 6.05 9.22
CA ALA A 18 -2.25 6.03 8.03
C ALA A 18 -3.17 4.81 7.96
N ALA A 19 -2.61 3.61 8.17
CA ALA A 19 -3.36 2.36 8.13
C ALA A 19 -4.51 2.36 9.16
N ALA A 20 -4.23 2.73 10.43
CA ALA A 20 -5.25 2.86 11.47
C ALA A 20 -6.35 3.86 11.09
N CYS A 21 -5.97 5.06 10.63
CA CYS A 21 -6.94 6.10 10.27
C CYS A 21 -7.88 5.64 9.14
N ILE A 22 -7.34 4.94 8.15
CA ILE A 22 -8.12 4.36 7.05
C ILE A 22 -9.04 3.27 7.58
N THR A 23 -8.49 2.28 8.28
CA THR A 23 -9.27 1.15 8.80
C THR A 23 -10.39 1.63 9.72
N ALA A 24 -10.07 2.44 10.73
CA ALA A 24 -11.06 2.99 11.65
C ALA A 24 -12.11 3.84 10.94
N GLY A 25 -11.70 4.70 10.00
CA GLY A 25 -12.62 5.53 9.22
C GLY A 25 -13.58 4.73 8.34
N ARG A 26 -13.11 3.62 7.74
CA ARG A 26 -13.95 2.71 6.96
C ARG A 26 -14.96 1.97 7.85
N LEU A 27 -14.52 1.44 8.99
CA LEU A 27 -15.37 0.70 9.93
C LEU A 27 -16.43 1.60 10.58
N ALA A 28 -16.03 2.78 11.08
CA ALA A 28 -16.94 3.75 11.70
C ALA A 28 -18.00 4.27 10.70
N LYS A 29 -17.64 4.42 9.43
CA LYS A 29 -18.60 4.80 8.37
C LYS A 29 -19.61 3.68 8.09
N ALA A 30 -19.17 2.41 8.17
CA ALA A 30 -19.99 1.26 7.85
C ALA A 30 -20.97 0.88 8.97
N ASP A 31 -20.55 1.00 10.23
CA ASP A 31 -21.40 0.83 11.40
C ASP A 31 -21.18 1.97 12.41
N PRO A 32 -22.05 3.00 12.39
CA PRO A 32 -21.99 4.14 13.32
C PRO A 32 -22.18 3.77 14.80
N ASN A 33 -22.59 2.54 15.12
CA ASN A 33 -22.74 2.11 16.51
C ASN A 33 -21.44 1.59 17.12
N LEU A 34 -20.39 1.35 16.31
CA LEU A 34 -19.09 0.90 16.80
C LEU A 34 -18.42 2.00 17.63
N LYS A 35 -18.03 1.64 18.85
CA LYS A 35 -17.14 2.47 19.68
C LYS A 35 -15.69 2.15 19.33
N ILE A 36 -15.07 3.00 18.52
CA ILE A 36 -13.67 2.84 18.11
C ILE A 36 -12.79 3.85 18.85
N LEU A 37 -11.72 3.38 19.48
CA LEU A 37 -10.68 4.22 20.09
C LEU A 37 -9.40 4.14 19.25
N ILE A 38 -8.78 5.29 18.96
CA ILE A 38 -7.40 5.37 18.47
C ILE A 38 -6.56 6.01 19.57
N VAL A 39 -5.48 5.32 19.96
CA VAL A 39 -4.50 5.82 20.94
C VAL A 39 -3.23 6.20 20.19
N GLU A 40 -2.91 7.49 20.14
CA GLU A 40 -1.74 8.04 19.47
C GLU A 40 -0.85 8.79 20.46
N ALA A 41 0.46 8.54 20.41
CA ALA A 41 1.45 9.13 21.33
C ALA A 41 1.85 10.56 20.95
N GLY A 42 1.65 10.95 19.69
CA GLY A 42 1.95 12.27 19.16
C GLY A 42 0.79 13.27 19.20
N PRO A 43 1.03 14.53 18.83
CA PRO A 43 -0.01 15.56 18.78
C PRO A 43 -0.98 15.37 17.61
N HIS A 44 -2.12 16.05 17.68
CA HIS A 44 -3.07 16.16 16.58
C HIS A 44 -2.52 17.11 15.49
N THR A 45 -2.86 16.86 14.21
CA THR A 45 -2.39 17.63 13.04
C THR A 45 -3.48 18.41 12.27
N ARG A 46 -4.78 18.13 12.52
CA ARG A 46 -5.94 18.88 11.99
C ARG A 46 -5.78 20.38 12.14
N ALA A 47 -5.89 21.07 11.00
CA ALA A 47 -5.83 22.52 10.89
C ALA A 47 -4.56 23.16 11.47
N VAL A 48 -3.49 22.38 11.68
CA VAL A 48 -2.18 22.90 12.09
C VAL A 48 -1.41 23.27 10.81
N HIS A 49 -1.04 24.54 10.66
CA HIS A 49 -0.39 25.07 9.44
C HIS A 49 0.87 24.29 9.05
N ASP A 50 1.70 23.92 10.01
CA ASP A 50 2.92 23.12 9.81
C ASP A 50 2.66 21.76 9.14
N HIS A 51 1.43 21.27 9.21
CA HIS A 51 1.02 19.98 8.65
C HIS A 51 0.21 20.17 7.35
N VAL A 52 -0.65 21.18 7.26
CA VAL A 52 -1.52 21.38 6.08
C VAL A 52 -0.86 22.14 4.92
N GLN A 53 0.33 22.72 5.13
CA GLN A 53 1.11 23.42 4.10
C GLN A 53 2.26 22.50 3.59
N PRO A 54 2.10 21.86 2.41
CA PRO A 54 3.06 20.91 1.86
C PRO A 54 4.54 21.33 1.97
N GLY A 55 4.88 22.57 1.60
CA GLY A 55 6.27 23.03 1.55
C GLY A 55 6.99 23.06 2.88
N ARG A 56 6.27 22.95 4.00
CA ARG A 56 6.88 22.94 5.34
C ARG A 56 7.41 21.58 5.78
N TYR A 57 7.18 20.51 5.01
CA TYR A 57 7.53 19.15 5.42
C TYR A 57 8.99 19.02 5.90
N PHE A 58 9.94 19.65 5.19
CA PHE A 58 11.35 19.57 5.54
C PHE A 58 11.68 20.33 6.83
N SER A 59 11.03 21.48 7.06
CA SER A 59 11.17 22.21 8.33
C SER A 59 10.67 21.40 9.52
N SER A 60 9.76 20.45 9.31
CA SER A 60 9.28 19.56 10.37
C SER A 60 10.32 18.53 10.81
N LEU A 61 11.34 18.24 9.99
CA LEU A 61 12.49 17.41 10.38
C LEU A 61 13.51 18.15 11.26
N THR A 62 13.39 19.47 11.41
CA THR A 62 14.27 20.26 12.28
C THR A 62 13.89 20.07 13.75
N LEU A 63 14.90 19.86 14.61
CA LEU A 63 14.71 19.70 16.05
C LEU A 63 14.47 21.06 16.73
N PRO A 64 13.71 21.11 17.85
CA PRO A 64 12.90 20.03 18.43
C PRO A 64 11.43 20.14 17.99
N LYS A 65 10.87 19.08 17.39
CA LYS A 65 9.42 18.98 17.16
C LYS A 65 8.87 17.70 17.77
N GLU A 66 7.74 17.82 18.47
CA GLU A 66 7.02 16.72 19.13
C GLU A 66 6.46 15.66 18.16
N THR A 67 6.54 15.93 16.84
CA THR A 67 5.93 15.15 15.77
C THR A 67 6.80 14.01 15.22
N PHE A 68 8.01 13.82 15.78
CA PHE A 68 8.93 12.75 15.40
C PHE A 68 9.45 12.01 16.65
N THR A 69 9.70 10.71 16.47
CA THR A 69 10.58 9.93 17.34
C THR A 69 11.85 9.61 16.57
N PHE A 70 13.02 9.80 17.17
CA PHE A 70 14.32 9.52 16.53
C PHE A 70 14.90 8.24 17.14
N HIS A 71 14.97 7.17 16.34
CA HIS A 71 15.58 5.90 16.75
C HIS A 71 17.06 5.91 16.40
N VAL A 72 17.92 5.80 17.41
CA VAL A 72 19.38 5.77 17.21
C VAL A 72 19.82 4.31 17.18
N GLY A 73 20.37 3.89 16.05
CA GLY A 73 20.90 2.55 15.87
C GLY A 73 22.29 2.39 16.49
N LYS A 74 22.75 1.14 16.60
CA LYS A 74 24.13 0.87 17.00
C LYS A 74 25.12 1.40 15.95
N PRO A 75 26.33 1.81 16.40
CA PRO A 75 27.48 1.92 15.51
C PRO A 75 27.64 0.67 14.64
N SER A 76 27.88 0.87 13.34
CA SER A 76 28.13 -0.22 12.40
C SER A 76 29.43 0.02 11.63
N ASP A 77 30.24 -1.03 11.48
CA ASP A 77 31.44 -0.99 10.66
C ASP A 77 31.09 -0.68 9.19
N SER A 78 29.97 -1.22 8.69
CA SER A 78 29.42 -0.92 7.35
C SER A 78 29.15 0.57 7.15
N LEU A 79 28.94 1.32 8.24
CA LEU A 79 28.75 2.77 8.23
C LEU A 79 29.95 3.55 8.79
N LEU A 80 31.15 2.94 8.83
CA LEU A 80 32.39 3.51 9.35
C LEU A 80 32.29 3.93 10.82
N GLY A 81 31.62 3.09 11.63
CA GLY A 81 31.48 3.27 13.07
C GLY A 81 30.44 4.32 13.48
N ARG A 82 29.71 4.94 12.55
CA ARG A 82 28.62 5.85 12.92
C ARG A 82 27.34 5.07 13.24
N PRO A 83 26.52 5.56 14.20
CA PRO A 83 25.16 5.08 14.35
C PRO A 83 24.27 5.59 13.22
N SER A 84 23.31 4.78 12.78
CA SER A 84 22.20 5.26 11.96
C SER A 84 21.18 6.00 12.83
N ILE A 85 20.50 6.99 12.27
CA ILE A 85 19.38 7.67 12.94
C ILE A 85 18.17 7.53 12.02
N VAL A 86 17.10 6.96 12.56
CA VAL A 86 15.86 6.69 11.83
C VAL A 86 14.71 7.44 12.49
N PRO A 87 14.31 8.62 11.96
CA PRO A 87 13.11 9.31 12.41
C PRO A 87 11.84 8.54 12.00
N THR A 88 10.81 8.57 12.84
CA THR A 88 9.46 8.08 12.51
C THR A 88 8.42 9.10 12.90
N GLY A 89 7.36 9.25 12.10
CA GLY A 89 6.25 10.14 12.43
C GLY A 89 5.58 9.75 13.75
N ARG A 90 5.44 10.72 14.65
CA ARG A 90 4.83 10.61 15.97
C ARG A 90 3.74 11.69 16.06
N ALA A 91 2.63 11.47 15.38
CA ALA A 91 1.49 12.38 15.33
C ALA A 91 0.28 11.62 14.77
N VAL A 92 -0.93 12.15 14.93
CA VAL A 92 -2.11 11.63 14.23
C VAL A 92 -1.85 11.70 12.72
N GLY A 93 -2.08 10.58 12.01
CA GLY A 93 -1.70 10.35 10.61
C GLY A 93 -0.31 9.70 10.43
N GLY A 94 0.52 9.65 11.48
CA GLY A 94 1.87 9.12 11.44
C GLY A 94 2.73 9.79 10.36
N GLY A 95 3.41 8.99 9.54
CA GLY A 95 4.20 9.48 8.41
C GLY A 95 3.41 10.35 7.43
N SER A 96 2.11 10.10 7.20
CA SER A 96 1.31 10.92 6.26
C SER A 96 1.19 12.39 6.66
N SER A 97 1.45 12.70 7.94
CA SER A 97 1.39 14.07 8.46
C SER A 97 2.71 14.84 8.30
N VAL A 98 3.80 14.16 7.96
CA VAL A 98 5.17 14.71 7.99
C VAL A 98 6.08 14.24 6.84
N ASN A 99 5.59 13.37 5.95
CA ASN A 99 6.37 12.81 4.84
C ASN A 99 6.62 13.83 3.72
N PHE A 100 7.36 13.40 2.69
CA PHE A 100 7.71 14.23 1.53
C PHE A 100 6.56 14.30 0.50
N MET A 101 5.41 13.69 0.81
CA MET A 101 4.21 13.60 -0.04
C MET A 101 4.44 13.04 -1.45
N VAL A 102 5.55 12.33 -1.69
CA VAL A 102 5.85 11.73 -2.99
C VAL A 102 4.87 10.59 -3.27
N TYR A 103 4.05 10.74 -4.31
CA TYR A 103 3.14 9.69 -4.74
C TYR A 103 3.87 8.69 -5.63
N ASN A 104 4.16 7.51 -5.07
CA ASN A 104 4.86 6.45 -5.76
C ASN A 104 4.21 5.10 -5.43
N ARG A 105 3.89 4.31 -6.46
CA ARG A 105 3.29 2.98 -6.33
C ARG A 105 4.30 1.87 -6.57
N ALA A 106 4.22 0.83 -5.76
CA ALA A 106 5.00 -0.40 -5.91
C ALA A 106 4.60 -1.14 -7.20
N PRO A 107 5.55 -1.79 -7.89
CA PRO A 107 5.24 -2.75 -8.94
C PRO A 107 4.27 -3.85 -8.50
N ALA A 108 3.51 -4.39 -9.44
CA ALA A 108 2.55 -5.47 -9.18
C ALA A 108 3.22 -6.73 -8.65
N SER A 109 4.43 -7.06 -9.14
CA SER A 109 5.18 -8.23 -8.69
C SER A 109 5.50 -8.21 -7.19
N ASP A 110 5.63 -7.04 -6.57
CA ASP A 110 5.92 -6.97 -5.13
C ASP A 110 4.76 -7.51 -4.28
N TYR A 111 3.54 -7.11 -4.61
CA TYR A 111 2.34 -7.64 -3.95
C TYR A 111 2.08 -9.09 -4.34
N ASN A 112 2.36 -9.46 -5.59
CA ASN A 112 2.24 -10.86 -6.02
C ASN A 112 3.22 -11.77 -5.28
N ASP A 113 4.40 -11.29 -4.89
CA ASP A 113 5.32 -12.03 -4.03
C ASP A 113 4.73 -12.25 -2.64
N TRP A 114 4.07 -11.23 -2.06
CA TRP A 114 3.40 -11.39 -0.75
C TRP A 114 2.41 -12.55 -0.78
N GLU A 115 1.65 -12.71 -1.87
CA GLU A 115 0.72 -13.82 -2.03
C GLU A 115 1.38 -15.15 -2.41
N ASN A 116 2.24 -15.15 -3.43
CA ASN A 116 2.72 -16.39 -4.04
C ASN A 116 4.00 -16.94 -3.41
N VAL A 117 4.92 -16.07 -2.97
CA VAL A 117 6.19 -16.45 -2.35
C VAL A 117 6.01 -16.68 -0.86
N TYR A 118 5.25 -15.79 -0.20
CA TYR A 118 5.04 -15.84 1.26
C TYR A 118 3.71 -16.48 1.67
N GLY A 119 2.88 -16.92 0.71
CA GLY A 119 1.66 -17.70 0.98
C GLY A 119 0.46 -16.89 1.45
N ASN A 120 0.48 -15.56 1.34
CA ASN A 120 -0.56 -14.69 1.88
C ASN A 120 -1.70 -14.45 0.87
N LYS A 121 -2.63 -15.40 0.79
CA LYS A 121 -3.76 -15.35 -0.15
C LYS A 121 -4.53 -14.04 -0.05
N GLY A 122 -4.85 -13.44 -1.21
CA GLY A 122 -5.61 -12.19 -1.29
C GLY A 122 -4.79 -10.93 -1.00
N TRP A 123 -3.47 -11.01 -0.95
CA TRP A 123 -2.55 -9.88 -0.86
C TRP A 123 -1.81 -9.57 -2.17
N GLY A 124 -2.10 -10.31 -3.25
CA GLY A 124 -1.59 -10.03 -4.58
C GLY A 124 -2.15 -8.75 -5.18
N SER A 125 -1.49 -8.27 -6.24
CA SER A 125 -1.85 -7.03 -6.94
C SER A 125 -3.32 -7.02 -7.41
N SER A 126 -3.84 -8.16 -7.88
CA SER A 126 -5.24 -8.32 -8.28
C SER A 126 -6.24 -8.03 -7.16
N SER A 127 -5.85 -8.26 -5.91
CA SER A 127 -6.66 -7.99 -4.71
C SER A 127 -6.46 -6.58 -4.17
N LEU A 128 -5.25 -6.02 -4.27
CA LEU A 128 -4.90 -4.74 -3.67
C LEU A 128 -5.16 -3.52 -4.58
N ILE A 129 -5.01 -3.65 -5.90
CA ILE A 129 -5.27 -2.54 -6.84
C ILE A 129 -6.70 -1.99 -6.71
N PRO A 130 -7.77 -2.81 -6.61
CA PRO A 130 -9.12 -2.29 -6.39
C PRO A 130 -9.26 -1.46 -5.10
N LEU A 131 -8.57 -1.87 -4.03
CA LEU A 131 -8.57 -1.16 -2.75
C LEU A 131 -7.83 0.18 -2.85
N LEU A 132 -6.69 0.20 -3.55
CA LEU A 132 -5.94 1.42 -3.82
C LEU A 132 -6.75 2.41 -4.66
N LYS A 133 -7.48 1.93 -5.67
CA LYS A 133 -8.44 2.76 -6.44
C LYS A 133 -9.57 3.30 -5.55
N LYS A 134 -10.06 2.54 -4.59
CA LYS A 134 -11.09 2.98 -3.64
C LYS A 134 -10.59 4.07 -2.68
N ALA A 135 -9.31 4.07 -2.35
CA ALA A 135 -8.70 5.08 -1.48
C ALA A 135 -8.42 6.40 -2.22
N GLU A 136 -8.20 6.33 -3.54
CA GLU A 136 -7.69 7.41 -4.36
C GLU A 136 -8.77 8.25 -5.08
N THR A 137 -8.54 9.57 -5.11
CA THR A 137 -9.05 10.49 -6.14
C THR A 137 -7.86 11.06 -6.91
N TYR A 138 -7.57 10.49 -8.07
CA TYR A 138 -6.55 10.95 -9.01
C TYR A 138 -7.10 12.15 -9.78
N GLN A 139 -6.47 13.31 -9.63
CA GLN A 139 -6.98 14.59 -10.13
C GLN A 139 -6.43 14.95 -11.53
N GLU A 140 -5.68 14.03 -12.12
CA GLU A 140 -4.97 14.21 -13.38
C GLU A 140 -5.63 13.39 -14.49
N LYS A 141 -5.19 13.60 -15.73
CA LYS A 141 -5.66 12.81 -16.87
C LYS A 141 -5.32 11.34 -16.65
N LEU A 142 -6.35 10.48 -16.63
CA LEU A 142 -6.17 9.04 -16.60
C LEU A 142 -5.53 8.56 -17.91
N THR A 143 -4.45 7.79 -17.78
CA THR A 143 -3.75 7.12 -18.91
C THR A 143 -4.03 5.62 -18.95
N ASN A 144 -4.55 5.07 -17.84
CA ASN A 144 -4.90 3.67 -17.64
C ASN A 144 -6.05 3.55 -16.63
N ASP A 145 -6.47 2.32 -16.31
CA ASP A 145 -7.58 2.02 -15.40
C ASP A 145 -7.14 1.66 -13.97
N THR A 146 -5.87 1.89 -13.62
CA THR A 146 -5.30 1.52 -12.32
C THR A 146 -5.51 2.59 -11.23
N HIS A 147 -6.08 3.74 -11.58
CA HIS A 147 -6.33 4.86 -10.66
C HIS A 147 -7.80 4.98 -10.23
N GLY A 148 -7.98 5.49 -9.01
CA GLY A 148 -9.26 5.87 -8.43
C GLY A 148 -9.64 7.32 -8.73
N THR A 149 -10.93 7.63 -8.71
CA THR A 149 -11.44 8.99 -9.01
C THR A 149 -12.39 9.56 -7.95
N SER A 150 -12.57 8.86 -6.83
CA SER A 150 -13.62 9.20 -5.84
C SER A 150 -13.25 8.92 -4.39
N GLY A 151 -12.06 8.35 -4.15
CA GLY A 151 -11.57 8.05 -2.81
C GLY A 151 -11.14 9.29 -2.02
N PRO A 152 -11.01 9.18 -0.69
CA PRO A 152 -10.74 10.34 0.17
C PRO A 152 -9.36 10.96 -0.02
N ILE A 153 -8.38 10.23 -0.55
CA ILE A 153 -7.00 10.68 -0.71
C ILE A 153 -6.84 11.29 -2.10
N LYS A 154 -6.64 12.60 -2.17
CA LYS A 154 -6.48 13.27 -3.47
C LYS A 154 -5.01 13.26 -3.88
N VAL A 155 -4.78 12.93 -5.15
CA VAL A 155 -3.46 12.88 -5.77
C VAL A 155 -3.45 13.85 -6.94
N SER A 156 -2.46 14.73 -6.98
CA SER A 156 -2.32 15.72 -8.05
C SER A 156 -0.84 16.00 -8.31
N PHE A 157 -0.48 16.49 -9.49
CA PHE A 157 0.80 17.18 -9.65
C PHE A 157 0.72 18.58 -9.04
N ALA A 158 1.87 19.21 -8.80
CA ALA A 158 1.86 20.64 -8.57
C ALA A 158 1.33 21.38 -9.81
N ARG A 159 0.59 22.48 -9.60
CA ARG A 159 0.02 23.29 -10.70
C ARG A 159 1.10 24.02 -11.52
N GLU A 160 2.23 24.31 -10.87
CA GLU A 160 3.43 24.89 -11.47
C GLU A 160 4.58 23.92 -11.14
N ASN A 161 5.31 23.43 -12.16
CA ASN A 161 6.46 22.56 -11.96
C ASN A 161 7.69 23.40 -11.62
N PHE A 162 8.61 22.85 -10.83
CA PHE A 162 9.96 23.42 -10.75
C PHE A 162 10.73 23.26 -12.07
N ASN A 163 11.43 24.32 -12.48
CA ASN A 163 12.27 24.31 -13.68
C ASN A 163 13.35 23.21 -13.65
N ILE A 164 13.82 22.82 -12.47
CA ILE A 164 14.73 21.69 -12.27
C ILE A 164 14.13 20.35 -12.72
N ALA A 165 12.86 20.10 -12.42
CA ALA A 165 12.23 18.81 -12.74
C ALA A 165 11.95 18.68 -14.24
N GLU A 166 11.49 19.75 -14.88
CA GLU A 166 11.32 19.80 -16.33
C GLU A 166 12.65 19.59 -17.05
N ASN A 167 13.68 20.30 -16.61
CA ASN A 167 15.00 20.18 -17.19
C ASN A 167 15.65 18.82 -16.94
N PHE A 168 15.38 18.17 -15.81
CA PHE A 168 15.80 16.78 -15.57
C PHE A 168 15.21 15.82 -16.60
N LEU A 169 13.93 15.95 -16.93
CA LEU A 169 13.28 15.10 -17.93
C LEU A 169 13.79 15.38 -19.36
N GLU A 170 14.12 16.63 -19.69
CA GLU A 170 14.77 17.00 -20.95
C GLU A 170 16.16 16.37 -21.08
N VAL A 171 17.00 16.51 -20.04
CA VAL A 171 18.33 15.91 -20.02
C VAL A 171 18.23 14.38 -20.08
N ALA A 172 17.32 13.76 -19.33
CA ALA A 172 17.06 12.33 -19.39
C ALA A 172 16.79 11.84 -20.82
N LYS A 173 15.88 12.49 -21.54
CA LYS A 173 15.58 12.16 -22.94
C LYS A 173 16.78 12.37 -23.86
N ALA A 174 17.63 13.36 -23.57
CA ALA A 174 18.78 13.67 -24.41
C ALA A 174 19.93 12.67 -24.25
N ILE A 175 20.24 12.26 -23.01
CA ILE A 175 21.45 11.46 -22.73
C ILE A 175 21.19 9.98 -22.47
N ASP A 176 19.93 9.59 -22.23
CA ASP A 176 19.54 8.20 -22.04
C ASP A 176 18.46 7.80 -23.05
N GLN A 177 18.93 7.42 -24.24
CA GLN A 177 18.08 7.00 -25.36
C GLN A 177 17.54 5.56 -25.19
N GLU A 178 18.04 4.78 -24.22
CA GLU A 178 17.64 3.39 -24.01
C GLU A 178 16.40 3.23 -23.13
N ARG A 179 16.10 4.24 -22.30
CA ARG A 179 14.97 4.21 -21.36
C ARG A 179 13.85 5.17 -21.78
N PRO A 180 12.60 4.70 -21.84
CA PRO A 180 11.49 5.54 -22.29
C PRO A 180 11.09 6.59 -21.25
N PHE A 181 10.45 7.64 -21.74
CA PHE A 181 9.61 8.50 -20.92
C PHE A 181 8.20 7.91 -20.83
N ALA A 182 7.61 7.88 -19.64
CA ALA A 182 6.23 7.47 -19.42
C ALA A 182 5.39 8.62 -18.88
N GLU A 183 4.13 8.70 -19.34
CA GLU A 183 3.16 9.66 -18.81
C GLU A 183 2.77 9.33 -17.36
N ASP A 184 2.78 8.05 -17.00
CA ASP A 184 2.48 7.56 -15.67
C ASP A 184 3.47 6.45 -15.26
N MET A 185 4.28 6.74 -14.25
CA MET A 185 5.24 5.78 -13.68
C MET A 185 4.63 4.95 -12.53
N ASN A 186 3.35 5.15 -12.21
CA ASN A 186 2.65 4.61 -11.04
C ASN A 186 1.49 3.67 -11.40
N ASP A 187 1.53 3.08 -12.59
CA ASP A 187 0.54 2.13 -13.13
C ASP A 187 0.74 0.67 -12.69
N PHE A 188 1.59 0.42 -11.69
CA PHE A 188 2.03 -0.89 -11.20
C PHE A 188 2.90 -1.73 -12.15
N SER A 189 3.25 -1.25 -13.34
CA SER A 189 4.00 -2.03 -14.34
C SER A 189 5.19 -1.29 -14.96
N THR A 190 5.08 0.04 -15.08
CA THR A 190 6.04 0.89 -15.74
C THR A 190 7.26 1.12 -14.84
N VAL A 191 8.36 0.50 -15.23
CA VAL A 191 9.70 0.70 -14.67
C VAL A 191 10.74 0.87 -15.78
N ASN A 192 11.98 1.10 -15.39
CA ASN A 192 13.11 1.35 -16.29
C ASN A 192 12.90 2.55 -17.22
N GLY A 193 12.40 3.66 -16.65
CA GLY A 193 12.01 4.85 -17.39
C GLY A 193 11.93 6.09 -16.52
N TYR A 194 11.55 7.20 -17.16
CA TYR A 194 11.45 8.53 -16.56
C TYR A 194 10.03 9.06 -16.64
N GLY A 195 9.57 9.80 -15.64
CA GLY A 195 8.27 10.43 -15.70
C GLY A 195 8.06 11.47 -14.62
N ARG A 196 6.91 12.15 -14.72
CA ARG A 196 6.46 13.06 -13.65
C ARG A 196 6.01 12.24 -12.45
N VAL A 197 6.22 12.77 -11.25
CA VAL A 197 5.73 12.15 -10.01
C VAL A 197 4.78 13.11 -9.31
N GLY A 198 3.61 12.60 -8.95
CA GLY A 198 2.57 13.37 -8.29
C GLY A 198 2.84 13.52 -6.80
N ARG A 199 1.95 14.27 -6.13
CA ARG A 199 1.93 14.37 -4.69
C ARG A 199 0.59 13.94 -4.10
N ASP A 200 0.66 13.35 -2.93
CA ASP A 200 -0.52 13.05 -2.12
C ASP A 200 -0.96 14.27 -1.31
N THR A 201 -2.28 14.41 -1.10
CA THR A 201 -2.83 15.39 -0.14
C THR A 201 -3.04 14.75 1.23
N GLN A 202 -2.73 15.51 2.28
CA GLN A 202 -2.78 15.07 3.68
C GLN A 202 -4.21 14.79 4.16
N ALA A 203 -4.38 13.74 4.98
CA ALA A 203 -5.63 13.45 5.70
C ALA A 203 -5.84 14.43 6.89
N THR A 204 -7.04 15.00 7.04
CA THR A 204 -7.28 16.18 7.92
C THR A 204 -8.11 15.96 9.21
N GLY A 205 -8.23 14.74 9.76
CA GLY A 205 -8.37 14.57 11.23
C GLY A 205 -9.30 13.49 11.81
N ILE A 206 -9.27 13.40 13.16
CA ILE A 206 -10.13 12.67 14.13
C ILE A 206 -10.14 13.44 15.50
N GLU A 207 -10.86 13.00 16.56
CA GLU A 207 -10.95 13.69 17.89
C GLU A 207 -10.33 12.87 19.03
N TYR A 208 -9.73 13.51 20.06
CA TYR A 208 -9.22 12.84 21.30
C TYR A 208 -8.87 13.77 22.50
N VAL A 209 -8.33 13.19 23.59
CA VAL A 209 -8.09 13.75 24.95
C VAL A 209 -6.58 13.73 25.37
N ASP A 210 -6.18 14.62 26.29
CA ASP A 210 -4.80 15.04 26.63
C ASP A 210 -3.81 13.96 27.14
N ASP A 211 -2.57 14.03 26.65
CA ASP A 211 -1.37 13.33 27.16
C ASP A 211 -0.27 14.36 27.50
N SER A 212 -0.18 14.71 28.79
CA SER A 212 0.74 15.72 29.32
C SER A 212 2.14 15.19 29.65
N VAL A 213 2.34 13.86 29.71
CA VAL A 213 3.59 13.24 30.18
C VAL A 213 4.64 13.24 29.08
N SER A 214 4.23 12.86 27.86
CA SER A 214 5.12 12.78 26.70
C SER A 214 5.52 14.14 26.10
N ARG A 215 5.01 15.24 26.68
CA ARG A 215 5.36 16.65 26.39
C ARG A 215 6.27 17.30 27.45
N GLY A 216 6.86 16.51 28.35
CA GLY A 216 7.79 17.00 29.37
C GLY A 216 7.15 17.84 30.48
N LYS A 217 5.84 17.69 30.73
CA LYS A 217 5.08 18.47 31.72
C LYS A 217 4.59 17.68 32.95
N GLY A 218 5.04 16.44 33.16
CA GLY A 218 4.69 15.68 34.37
C GLY A 218 5.51 14.40 34.57
N GLU A 219 5.45 13.85 35.79
CA GLU A 219 5.86 12.47 36.10
C GLU A 219 4.98 11.46 35.33
N ILE A 220 5.39 10.18 35.25
CA ILE A 220 4.53 9.12 34.69
C ILE A 220 3.19 9.16 35.43
N SER A 221 2.16 9.75 34.81
CA SER A 221 0.82 9.72 35.35
C SER A 221 0.38 8.26 35.44
N SER A 222 -0.38 7.91 36.48
CA SER A 222 -0.99 6.59 36.69
C SER A 222 -1.39 5.92 35.37
N VAL A 223 -0.98 4.65 35.16
CA VAL A 223 -1.40 3.83 34.02
C VAL A 223 -2.92 3.90 33.87
N LYS A 224 -3.39 4.35 32.69
CA LYS A 224 -4.82 4.36 32.34
C LYS A 224 -5.13 3.14 31.49
N THR A 225 -6.23 2.46 31.80
CA THR A 225 -6.65 1.24 31.09
C THR A 225 -7.89 1.51 30.26
N ALA A 226 -7.84 1.16 28.98
CA ALA A 226 -9.00 1.02 28.10
C ALA A 226 -9.17 -0.47 27.75
N ARG A 227 -10.41 -0.94 27.61
CA ARG A 227 -10.75 -2.33 27.30
C ARG A 227 -11.45 -2.42 25.95
N ALA A 228 -11.04 -3.37 25.11
CA ALA A 228 -11.77 -3.72 23.89
C ALA A 228 -12.74 -4.87 24.18
N SER A 229 -14.00 -4.75 23.74
CA SER A 229 -15.01 -5.81 23.84
C SER A 229 -14.91 -6.80 22.67
N ARG A 230 -14.29 -6.40 21.55
CA ARG A 230 -14.16 -7.23 20.35
C ARG A 230 -12.71 -7.38 19.87
N LEU A 231 -12.02 -6.28 19.61
CA LEU A 231 -10.74 -6.34 18.89
C LEU A 231 -9.74 -5.27 19.31
N VAL A 232 -8.47 -5.65 19.44
CA VAL A 232 -7.32 -4.73 19.49
C VAL A 232 -6.54 -4.82 18.18
N VAL A 233 -6.17 -3.68 17.61
CA VAL A 233 -5.37 -3.56 16.39
C VAL A 233 -4.11 -2.74 16.71
N LEU A 234 -2.94 -3.31 16.45
CA LEU A 234 -1.68 -2.58 16.53
C LEU A 234 -1.39 -1.92 15.18
N SER A 235 -1.11 -0.63 15.21
CA SER A 235 -0.81 0.21 14.05
C SER A 235 0.24 1.28 14.39
N ALA A 236 1.20 0.91 15.25
CA ALA A 236 2.21 1.81 15.80
C ALA A 236 3.50 1.86 14.94
N GLY A 237 3.47 1.25 13.75
CA GLY A 237 4.55 1.25 12.79
C GLY A 237 5.69 0.31 13.18
N SER A 238 6.68 0.20 12.29
CA SER A 238 7.72 -0.84 12.39
C SER A 238 8.68 -0.73 13.58
N PHE A 239 8.64 0.37 14.34
CA PHE A 239 9.34 0.47 15.63
C PHE A 239 8.39 0.31 16.83
N GLY A 240 7.21 0.93 16.77
CA GLY A 240 6.26 0.94 17.88
C GLY A 240 5.59 -0.41 18.10
N THR A 241 5.13 -1.06 17.02
CA THR A 241 4.38 -2.32 17.07
C THR A 241 5.18 -3.47 17.69
N PRO A 242 6.42 -3.81 17.25
CA PRO A 242 7.19 -4.87 17.91
C PRO A 242 7.50 -4.54 19.37
N SER A 243 7.77 -3.27 19.70
CA SER A 243 8.02 -2.85 21.07
C SER A 243 6.81 -3.03 22.01
N ILE A 244 5.59 -2.84 21.48
CA ILE A 244 4.34 -3.09 22.22
C ILE A 244 4.15 -4.59 22.43
N LEU A 245 4.37 -5.42 21.40
CA LEU A 245 4.26 -6.87 21.50
C LEU A 245 5.24 -7.42 22.54
N GLU A 246 6.51 -7.03 22.48
CA GLU A 246 7.54 -7.52 23.39
C GLU A 246 7.22 -7.16 24.85
N ARG A 247 6.83 -5.91 25.14
CA ARG A 247 6.39 -5.52 26.50
C ARG A 247 5.10 -6.20 26.94
N SER A 248 4.32 -6.73 26.00
CA SER A 248 3.12 -7.52 26.26
C SER A 248 3.41 -9.01 26.43
N GLY A 249 4.69 -9.42 26.41
CA GLY A 249 5.12 -10.81 26.55
C GLY A 249 5.04 -11.63 25.25
N ILE A 250 4.94 -10.97 24.09
CA ILE A 250 4.86 -11.62 22.77
C ILE A 250 6.16 -11.31 22.02
N GLY A 251 7.04 -12.31 21.90
CA GLY A 251 8.37 -12.12 21.32
C GLY A 251 9.30 -13.29 21.64
N ALA A 252 10.57 -13.19 21.22
CA ALA A 252 11.58 -14.22 21.46
C ALA A 252 11.86 -14.40 22.96
N THR A 253 11.96 -15.65 23.43
CA THR A 253 12.28 -15.95 24.84
C THR A 253 13.54 -15.22 25.31
N SER A 254 14.60 -15.24 24.50
CA SER A 254 15.90 -14.61 24.81
C SER A 254 15.82 -13.09 24.99
N ILE A 255 14.91 -12.42 24.29
CA ILE A 255 14.69 -10.97 24.41
C ILE A 255 13.83 -10.65 25.63
N LEU A 256 12.76 -11.40 25.85
CA LEU A 256 11.82 -11.15 26.94
C LEU A 256 12.42 -11.41 28.32
N GLU A 257 13.12 -12.54 28.49
CA GLU A 257 13.79 -12.89 29.75
C GLU A 257 14.85 -11.85 30.13
N LYS A 258 15.66 -11.42 29.16
CA LYS A 258 16.68 -10.37 29.36
C LYS A 258 16.08 -9.06 29.85
N ASN A 259 14.84 -8.76 29.46
CA ASN A 259 14.15 -7.51 29.77
C ASN A 259 13.15 -7.63 30.94
N GLY A 260 13.12 -8.78 31.63
CA GLY A 260 12.24 -9.02 32.78
C GLY A 260 10.76 -9.10 32.42
N VAL A 261 10.42 -9.50 31.19
CA VAL A 261 9.04 -9.68 30.73
C VAL A 261 8.67 -11.16 30.77
N THR A 262 7.54 -11.48 31.40
CA THR A 262 6.98 -12.84 31.36
C THR A 262 6.47 -13.15 29.96
N GLN A 263 7.02 -14.19 29.33
CA GLN A 263 6.59 -14.61 28.00
C GLN A 263 5.18 -15.22 28.03
N VAL A 264 4.32 -14.70 27.16
CA VAL A 264 2.97 -15.19 26.86
C VAL A 264 3.01 -16.04 25.59
N VAL A 265 3.67 -15.57 24.55
CA VAL A 265 3.85 -16.30 23.29
C VAL A 265 5.29 -16.18 22.81
N ASP A 266 5.90 -17.32 22.50
CA ASP A 266 7.17 -17.35 21.78
C ASP A 266 6.96 -17.08 20.28
N LEU A 267 7.29 -15.86 19.88
CA LEU A 267 7.30 -15.39 18.49
C LEU A 267 8.65 -14.73 18.19
N PRO A 268 9.69 -15.51 17.86
CA PRO A 268 11.03 -14.97 17.68
C PRO A 268 11.18 -14.03 16.48
N GLY A 269 10.20 -13.97 15.58
CA GLY A 269 10.18 -13.02 14.47
C GLY A 269 9.79 -11.58 14.85
N VAL A 270 9.29 -11.34 16.07
CA VAL A 270 8.94 -9.98 16.51
C VAL A 270 10.19 -9.14 16.65
N GLY A 271 10.23 -7.99 15.97
CA GLY A 271 11.37 -7.07 15.99
C GLY A 271 12.46 -7.41 14.98
N GLU A 272 12.44 -8.59 14.39
CA GLU A 272 13.42 -9.06 13.41
C GLU A 272 13.08 -8.58 11.99
N HIS A 273 14.05 -8.70 11.07
CA HIS A 273 13.83 -8.41 9.65
C HIS A 273 13.35 -6.98 9.38
N TYR A 274 13.95 -5.99 10.04
CA TYR A 274 13.76 -4.59 9.72
C TYR A 274 14.23 -4.31 8.29
N LEU A 275 13.33 -3.77 7.48
CA LEU A 275 13.57 -3.38 6.09
C LEU A 275 13.39 -1.87 5.94
N ASP A 276 14.13 -1.30 5.00
CA ASP A 276 14.03 0.11 4.62
C ASP A 276 14.55 0.29 3.19
N HIS A 277 14.39 1.49 2.65
CA HIS A 277 15.17 1.95 1.51
C HIS A 277 16.33 2.81 1.99
N ASN A 278 17.51 2.65 1.39
CA ASN A 278 18.69 3.43 1.74
C ASN A 278 18.89 4.56 0.73
N VAL A 279 18.79 5.82 1.20
CA VAL A 279 18.80 7.02 0.35
C VAL A 279 20.07 7.83 0.53
N ILE A 280 20.49 8.47 -0.56
CA ILE A 280 21.47 9.55 -0.60
C ILE A 280 20.79 10.77 -1.20
N PHE A 281 21.03 11.95 -0.62
CA PHE A 281 20.70 13.24 -1.22
C PHE A 281 21.99 13.90 -1.67
N LEU A 282 22.22 13.95 -2.99
CA LEU A 282 23.46 14.50 -3.55
C LEU A 282 23.25 15.96 -3.97
N PRO A 283 23.86 16.95 -3.28
CA PRO A 283 23.57 18.36 -3.48
C PRO A 283 24.48 19.04 -4.51
N PHE A 284 23.91 19.99 -5.25
CA PHE A 284 24.58 20.76 -6.30
C PHE A 284 24.29 22.25 -6.15
N VAL A 285 25.23 23.09 -6.60
CA VAL A 285 25.04 24.54 -6.68
C VAL A 285 24.18 24.86 -7.89
N ALA A 286 23.18 25.72 -7.71
CA ALA A 286 22.23 26.13 -8.72
C ALA A 286 22.44 27.58 -9.16
N SER A 287 21.94 27.93 -10.33
CA SER A 287 21.93 29.31 -10.81
C SER A 287 20.90 30.18 -10.09
N GLU A 288 21.14 31.49 -10.01
CA GLU A 288 20.24 32.44 -9.34
C GLU A 288 18.80 32.46 -9.91
N ASP A 289 18.62 32.13 -11.19
CA ASP A 289 17.31 32.02 -11.85
C ASP A 289 16.61 30.67 -11.61
N THR A 290 17.18 29.78 -10.79
CA THR A 290 16.57 28.48 -10.44
C THR A 290 15.45 28.69 -9.43
N ASP A 291 14.33 28.00 -9.60
CA ASP A 291 13.27 27.97 -8.58
C ASP A 291 13.66 26.91 -7.55
N THR A 292 13.78 27.29 -6.28
CA THR A 292 14.16 26.34 -5.21
C THR A 292 13.37 26.58 -3.93
N MET A 293 13.22 25.50 -3.17
CA MET A 293 12.66 25.41 -1.83
C MET A 293 13.65 25.84 -0.74
N ASP A 294 14.89 26.25 -1.08
CA ASP A 294 15.95 26.52 -0.10
C ASP A 294 15.52 27.50 0.99
N HIS A 295 14.87 28.60 0.62
CA HIS A 295 14.40 29.62 1.57
C HIS A 295 13.29 29.09 2.51
N ILE A 296 12.50 28.11 2.07
CA ILE A 296 11.52 27.42 2.93
C ILE A 296 12.22 26.40 3.82
N PHE A 297 13.15 25.61 3.26
CA PHE A 297 13.87 24.55 3.97
C PHE A 297 14.81 25.11 5.05
N ARG A 298 15.39 26.29 4.83
CA ARG A 298 16.17 27.06 5.82
C ARG A 298 15.32 27.54 7.00
N GLY A 299 13.99 27.55 6.86
CA GLY A 299 13.04 27.87 7.92
C GLY A 299 13.29 29.25 8.55
N PRO A 300 13.46 29.36 9.88
CA PRO A 300 13.62 30.65 10.56
C PRO A 300 14.80 31.51 10.08
N ARG A 301 15.80 30.91 9.42
CA ARG A 301 16.97 31.62 8.89
C ARG A 301 16.63 32.53 7.71
N ASP A 302 15.48 32.33 7.08
CA ASP A 302 14.95 33.17 5.99
C ASP A 302 13.46 33.50 6.22
N SER A 303 13.17 34.04 7.41
CA SER A 303 11.80 34.28 7.89
C SER A 303 10.98 35.24 7.02
N LEU A 304 11.61 36.21 6.35
CA LEU A 304 10.91 37.16 5.48
C LEU A 304 10.37 36.49 4.21
N SER A 305 11.19 35.65 3.57
CA SER A 305 10.78 34.90 2.37
C SER A 305 9.69 33.90 2.71
N LEU A 306 9.81 33.21 3.86
CA LEU A 306 8.77 32.30 4.34
C LEU A 306 7.42 33.00 4.61
N GLN A 307 7.43 34.20 5.21
CA GLN A 307 6.21 34.99 5.42
C GLN A 307 5.57 35.44 4.10
N ALA A 308 6.37 35.77 3.09
CA ALA A 308 5.88 36.13 1.77
C ALA A 308 5.17 34.94 1.10
N GLU A 309 5.74 33.74 1.17
CA GLU A 309 5.11 32.53 0.65
C GLU A 309 3.85 32.16 1.44
N GLU A 310 3.84 32.34 2.77
CA GLU A 310 2.66 32.10 3.60
C GLU A 310 1.50 33.02 3.21
N LYS A 311 1.78 34.29 2.93
CA LYS A 311 0.76 35.24 2.45
C LYS A 311 0.18 34.81 1.09
N LYS A 312 1.01 34.30 0.17
CA LYS A 312 0.53 33.76 -1.12
C LYS A 312 -0.39 32.57 -0.91
N TRP A 313 0.05 31.61 -0.08
CA TRP A 313 -0.72 30.41 0.20
C TRP A 313 -2.06 30.71 0.89
N LEU A 314 -2.08 31.61 1.89
CA LEU A 314 -3.31 32.02 2.56
C LEU A 314 -4.31 32.73 1.64
N ALA A 315 -3.83 33.38 0.58
CA ALA A 315 -4.70 34.10 -0.35
C ALA A 315 -5.48 33.16 -1.29
N ASN A 316 -4.86 32.08 -1.77
CA ASN A 316 -5.46 31.23 -2.81
C ASN A 316 -5.00 29.76 -2.84
N GLY A 317 -4.20 29.32 -1.86
CA GLY A 317 -3.64 27.96 -1.78
C GLY A 317 -2.52 27.67 -2.79
N GLN A 318 -1.92 28.69 -3.40
CA GLN A 318 -0.86 28.59 -4.40
C GLN A 318 0.50 29.04 -3.83
N GLY A 319 1.55 28.99 -4.66
CA GLY A 319 2.92 29.30 -4.27
C GLY A 319 3.69 28.07 -3.77
N LEU A 320 4.93 28.29 -3.34
CA LEU A 320 5.88 27.22 -3.06
C LEU A 320 5.52 26.40 -1.81
N LEU A 321 4.74 26.98 -0.90
CA LEU A 321 4.17 26.25 0.24
C LEU A 321 3.11 25.22 -0.16
N ALA A 322 2.56 25.30 -1.37
CA ALA A 322 1.75 24.23 -1.91
C ALA A 322 2.62 23.09 -2.44
N HIS A 323 3.95 23.20 -2.50
CA HIS A 323 4.83 22.30 -3.25
C HIS A 323 5.70 21.43 -2.32
N ASN A 324 6.11 20.23 -2.74
CA ASN A 324 7.08 19.38 -2.01
C ASN A 324 8.52 19.45 -2.59
N GLY A 325 8.66 19.91 -3.82
CA GLY A 325 9.94 20.17 -4.49
C GLY A 325 10.44 19.00 -5.32
N ILE A 326 9.57 18.00 -5.58
CA ILE A 326 9.91 16.75 -6.26
C ILE A 326 8.82 16.44 -7.29
N ASP A 327 9.04 16.84 -8.55
CA ASP A 327 8.02 16.71 -9.63
C ASP A 327 8.37 15.67 -10.71
N ALA A 328 9.57 15.09 -10.64
CA ALA A 328 10.06 14.10 -11.58
C ALA A 328 10.79 12.98 -10.85
N ALA A 329 10.81 11.79 -11.45
CA ALA A 329 11.66 10.70 -11.01
C ALA A 329 12.04 9.77 -12.16
N ALA A 330 13.00 8.91 -11.87
CA ALA A 330 13.40 7.78 -12.67
C ALA A 330 13.28 6.50 -11.82
N LYS A 331 12.66 5.47 -12.40
CA LYS A 331 12.71 4.09 -11.86
C LYS A 331 13.67 3.33 -12.76
N LEU A 332 14.82 2.90 -12.27
CA LEU A 332 15.95 2.47 -13.11
C LEU A 332 16.28 0.98 -12.93
N ARG A 333 16.50 0.29 -14.04
CA ARG A 333 17.20 -1.00 -14.10
C ARG A 333 18.50 -0.80 -14.90
N PRO A 334 19.64 -1.40 -14.53
CA PRO A 334 20.88 -1.22 -15.30
C PRO A 334 20.74 -1.83 -16.71
N ASN A 335 21.31 -1.17 -17.72
CA ASN A 335 21.53 -1.80 -19.03
C ASN A 335 22.74 -2.75 -18.99
N ALA A 336 23.06 -3.43 -20.10
CA ALA A 336 24.15 -4.42 -20.12
C ALA A 336 25.51 -3.84 -19.71
N LYS A 337 25.83 -2.61 -20.13
CA LYS A 337 27.09 -1.93 -19.78
C LYS A 337 27.14 -1.53 -18.31
N GLU A 338 26.04 -1.00 -17.79
CA GLU A 338 25.91 -0.62 -16.39
C GLU A 338 25.92 -1.86 -15.48
N LEU A 339 25.25 -2.94 -15.88
CA LEU A 339 25.24 -4.18 -15.12
C LEU A 339 26.65 -4.77 -15.01
N ALA A 340 27.43 -4.75 -16.10
CA ALA A 340 28.83 -5.18 -16.08
C ALA A 340 29.69 -4.33 -15.11
N SER A 341 29.31 -3.08 -14.82
CA SER A 341 30.00 -2.24 -13.83
C SER A 341 29.62 -2.56 -12.37
N LEU A 342 28.56 -3.33 -12.16
CA LEU A 342 28.11 -3.81 -10.84
C LEU A 342 28.67 -5.20 -10.50
N SER A 343 29.17 -5.93 -11.51
CA SER A 343 29.79 -7.23 -11.37
C SER A 343 31.12 -7.18 -10.60
N PRO A 344 31.50 -8.25 -9.87
CA PRO A 344 30.71 -9.46 -9.64
C PRO A 344 29.73 -9.32 -8.46
N ASN A 345 29.80 -8.22 -7.71
CA ASN A 345 29.14 -8.08 -6.41
C ASN A 345 27.61 -8.10 -6.49
N PHE A 346 27.03 -7.73 -7.64
CA PHE A 346 25.57 -7.70 -7.83
C PHE A 346 25.04 -8.87 -8.67
N ASP A 347 25.90 -9.70 -9.28
CA ASP A 347 25.49 -10.70 -10.28
C ASP A 347 24.48 -11.69 -9.71
N SER A 348 24.80 -12.28 -8.55
CA SER A 348 23.91 -13.23 -7.88
C SER A 348 22.55 -12.60 -7.53
N ARG A 349 22.54 -11.33 -7.08
CA ARG A 349 21.29 -10.62 -6.78
C ARG A 349 20.49 -10.33 -8.04
N TRP A 350 21.14 -9.93 -9.12
CA TRP A 350 20.51 -9.72 -10.41
C TRP A 350 19.84 -11.00 -10.93
N GLU A 351 20.60 -12.09 -10.99
CA GLU A 351 20.13 -13.39 -11.50
C GLU A 351 18.96 -13.95 -10.70
N THR A 352 19.01 -13.86 -9.37
CA THR A 352 18.01 -14.47 -8.48
C THR A 352 16.78 -13.61 -8.24
N TYR A 353 16.90 -12.28 -8.31
CA TYR A 353 15.82 -11.37 -7.86
C TYR A 353 15.26 -10.46 -8.96
N PHE A 354 16.05 -10.12 -9.99
CA PHE A 354 15.66 -9.12 -11.00
C PHE A 354 15.54 -9.67 -12.42
N LEU A 355 16.32 -10.68 -12.79
CA LEU A 355 16.43 -11.15 -14.17
C LEU A 355 15.09 -11.58 -14.75
N ASN A 356 14.33 -12.38 -14.00
CA ASN A 356 13.05 -12.95 -14.43
C ASN A 356 11.82 -12.11 -14.02
N VAL A 357 12.01 -11.03 -13.27
CA VAL A 357 10.94 -10.15 -12.80
C VAL A 357 11.20 -8.75 -13.34
N THR A 358 10.56 -8.44 -14.48
CA THR A 358 10.92 -7.30 -15.32
C THR A 358 10.37 -5.96 -14.83
N ASP A 359 9.32 -5.98 -14.02
CA ASP A 359 8.68 -4.80 -13.42
C ASP A 359 9.35 -4.32 -12.12
N ARG A 360 10.48 -4.92 -11.70
CA ARG A 360 11.26 -4.43 -10.55
C ARG A 360 12.30 -3.41 -10.96
N MET A 361 12.34 -2.25 -10.31
CA MET A 361 13.48 -1.33 -10.43
C MET A 361 14.60 -1.67 -9.45
N VAL A 362 15.84 -1.37 -9.81
CA VAL A 362 17.00 -1.52 -8.93
C VAL A 362 17.19 -0.25 -8.08
N LEU A 363 17.03 0.91 -8.72
CA LEU A 363 17.27 2.21 -8.12
C LEU A 363 16.14 3.17 -8.48
N THR A 364 15.68 3.97 -7.52
CA THR A 364 14.81 5.13 -7.79
C THR A 364 15.62 6.40 -7.62
N MET A 365 15.44 7.38 -8.51
CA MET A 365 16.15 8.65 -8.50
C MET A 365 15.18 9.81 -8.76
N ALA A 366 15.31 10.92 -8.04
CA ALA A 366 14.46 12.09 -8.21
C ALA A 366 15.23 13.39 -7.95
N PRO A 367 15.13 14.40 -8.82
CA PRO A 367 15.59 15.74 -8.48
C PRO A 367 14.72 16.34 -7.38
N VAL A 368 15.37 16.99 -6.43
CA VAL A 368 14.74 17.81 -5.38
C VAL A 368 15.16 19.25 -5.63
N ALA A 369 14.19 20.15 -5.79
CA ALA A 369 14.42 21.57 -6.01
C ALA A 369 14.84 22.29 -4.72
N GLY A 370 15.93 21.86 -4.09
CA GLY A 370 16.50 22.48 -2.88
C GLY A 370 17.63 21.64 -2.28
N TYR A 371 18.37 22.22 -1.34
CA TYR A 371 19.31 21.51 -0.49
C TYR A 371 18.58 20.69 0.57
N VAL A 372 18.76 19.36 0.54
CA VAL A 372 18.19 18.44 1.53
C VAL A 372 19.26 18.07 2.55
N GLY A 373 19.50 18.97 3.50
CA GLY A 373 20.40 18.73 4.61
C GLY A 373 20.25 19.77 5.72
N LEU A 374 20.96 19.56 6.83
CA LEU A 374 20.87 20.42 8.02
C LEU A 374 22.16 21.18 8.31
N ASP A 375 23.21 21.00 7.50
CA ASP A 375 24.51 21.64 7.72
C ASP A 375 24.39 23.17 7.61
N PRO A 376 24.59 23.91 8.72
CA PRO A 376 24.46 25.36 8.71
C PRO A 376 25.60 26.10 8.02
N SER A 377 26.69 25.41 7.67
CA SER A 377 27.82 25.98 6.94
C SER A 377 27.61 26.06 5.43
N VAL A 378 26.57 25.39 4.91
CA VAL A 378 26.24 25.43 3.48
C VAL A 378 25.91 26.87 3.06
N PRO A 379 26.53 27.39 1.98
CA PRO A 379 26.30 28.76 1.53
C PRO A 379 24.83 29.08 1.24
N LEU A 380 24.49 30.38 1.30
CA LEU A 380 23.11 30.85 1.07
C LEU A 380 22.71 30.92 -0.41
N GLU A 381 23.62 30.63 -1.33
CA GLU A 381 23.29 30.49 -2.76
C GLU A 381 22.24 29.39 -2.99
N LYS A 382 21.65 29.35 -4.18
CA LYS A 382 20.61 28.37 -4.52
C LYS A 382 21.22 27.00 -4.75
N HIS A 383 20.48 25.97 -4.34
CA HIS A 383 20.89 24.58 -4.49
C HIS A 383 19.75 23.73 -5.03
N PHE A 384 20.11 22.61 -5.62
CA PHE A 384 19.20 21.49 -5.81
C PHE A 384 19.92 20.21 -5.39
N SER A 385 19.17 19.12 -5.23
CA SER A 385 19.75 17.83 -4.90
C SER A 385 19.21 16.77 -5.88
N ILE A 386 19.96 15.70 -6.10
CA ILE A 386 19.42 14.49 -6.71
C ILE A 386 19.37 13.42 -5.62
N ALA A 387 18.15 13.06 -5.22
CA ALA A 387 17.90 11.96 -4.31
C ALA A 387 17.95 10.64 -5.08
N TYR A 388 18.57 9.61 -4.52
CA TYR A 388 18.46 8.26 -5.05
C TYR A 388 18.48 7.22 -3.94
N PHE A 389 17.67 6.18 -4.08
CA PHE A 389 17.58 5.09 -3.11
C PHE A 389 17.53 3.71 -3.76
N LEU A 390 18.12 2.74 -3.06
CA LEU A 390 18.01 1.32 -3.35
C LEU A 390 16.55 0.87 -3.18
N SER A 391 15.96 0.28 -4.22
CA SER A 391 14.55 -0.15 -4.18
C SER A 391 14.34 -1.50 -3.49
N TYR A 392 15.37 -2.35 -3.41
CA TYR A 392 15.28 -3.65 -2.71
C TYR A 392 16.61 -4.03 -2.04
N PRO A 393 17.05 -3.30 -0.98
CA PRO A 393 18.26 -3.66 -0.24
C PRO A 393 18.24 -5.13 0.20
N ILE A 394 19.40 -5.78 0.14
CA ILE A 394 19.58 -7.12 0.68
C ILE A 394 19.73 -7.06 2.20
N SER A 395 20.37 -6.00 2.68
CA SER A 395 20.67 -5.86 4.10
C SER A 395 19.39 -5.64 4.92
N THR A 396 19.32 -6.29 6.08
CA THR A 396 18.17 -6.23 6.99
C THR A 396 18.65 -5.98 8.42
N GLY A 397 17.83 -5.30 9.21
CA GLY A 397 18.11 -4.99 10.60
C GLY A 397 17.20 -5.70 11.60
N ARG A 398 17.20 -5.20 12.84
CA ARG A 398 16.31 -5.63 13.92
C ARG A 398 16.09 -4.51 14.95
N VAL A 399 15.02 -4.61 15.71
CA VAL A 399 14.64 -3.65 16.77
C VAL A 399 13.98 -4.38 17.93
N HIS A 400 14.52 -4.20 19.15
CA HIS A 400 13.95 -4.80 20.37
C HIS A 400 13.92 -3.82 21.53
N ILE A 401 13.11 -4.10 22.54
CA ILE A 401 13.09 -3.35 23.80
C ILE A 401 14.37 -3.57 24.62
N THR A 402 14.74 -2.54 25.39
CA THR A 402 15.80 -2.60 26.43
C THR A 402 15.23 -2.56 27.85
N SER A 403 13.91 -2.44 27.98
CA SER A 403 13.19 -2.46 29.25
C SER A 403 11.78 -2.99 29.07
N GLY A 404 11.40 -3.96 29.89
CA GLY A 404 10.03 -4.47 29.96
C GLY A 404 9.03 -3.49 30.60
N THR A 405 9.51 -2.56 31.43
CA THR A 405 8.66 -1.70 32.27
C THR A 405 8.70 -0.22 31.89
N ASN A 406 9.78 0.26 31.29
CA ASN A 406 9.90 1.65 30.85
C ASN A 406 9.59 1.77 29.34
N PRO A 407 8.41 2.26 28.94
CA PRO A 407 8.05 2.42 27.53
C PRO A 407 8.83 3.53 26.82
N TYR A 408 9.57 4.36 27.56
CA TYR A 408 10.41 5.45 27.03
C TYR A 408 11.89 5.06 26.93
N ALA A 409 12.26 3.84 27.33
CA ALA A 409 13.64 3.38 27.18
C ALA A 409 14.01 3.30 25.69
N PRO A 410 15.21 3.76 25.28
CA PRO A 410 15.68 3.60 23.90
C PRO A 410 15.67 2.14 23.46
N LEU A 411 15.37 1.88 22.19
CA LEU A 411 15.33 0.53 21.64
C LEU A 411 16.75 0.01 21.33
N ASP A 412 16.94 -1.30 21.45
CA ASP A 412 18.09 -2.03 20.92
C ASP A 412 17.92 -2.15 19.40
N PHE A 413 18.44 -1.18 18.65
CA PHE A 413 18.22 -1.05 17.21
C PHE A 413 19.50 -1.26 16.40
N GLU A 414 19.42 -2.12 15.39
CA GLU A 414 20.43 -2.32 14.35
C GLU A 414 19.78 -2.11 12.99
N SER A 415 20.23 -1.13 12.21
CA SER A 415 19.63 -0.84 10.91
C SER A 415 19.98 -1.82 9.80
N GLY A 416 21.13 -2.50 9.93
CA GLY A 416 21.69 -3.37 8.89
C GLY A 416 22.21 -2.66 7.63
N PHE A 417 22.09 -1.33 7.53
CA PHE A 417 22.43 -0.59 6.31
C PHE A 417 23.84 -0.89 5.80
N LEU A 418 23.89 -1.33 4.53
CA LEU A 418 25.12 -1.65 3.78
C LEU A 418 25.92 -2.85 4.32
N ASP A 419 25.33 -3.71 5.16
CA ASP A 419 25.98 -4.95 5.60
C ASP A 419 26.25 -5.92 4.43
N ASN A 420 25.49 -5.80 3.33
CA ASN A 420 25.78 -6.47 2.08
C ASN A 420 26.44 -5.53 1.06
N HIS A 421 27.61 -5.92 0.55
CA HIS A 421 28.37 -5.13 -0.42
C HIS A 421 27.62 -4.89 -1.74
N ALA A 422 26.67 -5.76 -2.13
CA ALA A 422 25.84 -5.58 -3.30
C ALA A 422 24.98 -4.30 -3.23
N ASP A 423 24.55 -3.90 -2.03
CA ASP A 423 23.79 -2.67 -1.81
C ASP A 423 24.69 -1.44 -2.07
N LEU A 424 25.95 -1.50 -1.63
CA LEU A 424 26.93 -0.42 -1.80
C LEU A 424 27.25 -0.15 -3.27
N VAL A 425 27.53 -1.19 -4.07
CA VAL A 425 27.90 -0.99 -5.49
C VAL A 425 26.77 -0.40 -6.33
N VAL A 426 25.51 -0.68 -5.97
CA VAL A 426 24.34 -0.07 -6.63
C VAL A 426 24.20 1.39 -6.26
N LEU A 427 24.45 1.79 -5.00
CA LEU A 427 24.48 3.21 -4.62
C LEU A 427 25.64 3.96 -5.28
N ARG A 428 26.79 3.30 -5.51
CA ARG A 428 27.89 3.87 -6.30
C ARG A 428 27.47 4.13 -7.75
N TRP A 429 26.74 3.20 -8.37
CA TRP A 429 26.13 3.44 -9.68
C TRP A 429 25.12 4.60 -9.64
N GLY A 430 24.31 4.67 -8.59
CA GLY A 430 23.39 5.79 -8.34
C GLY A 430 24.08 7.15 -8.26
N TYR A 431 25.21 7.25 -7.54
CA TYR A 431 26.04 8.46 -7.46
C TYR A 431 26.51 8.92 -8.85
N LYS A 432 27.16 8.02 -9.59
CA LYS A 432 27.74 8.35 -10.91
C LYS A 432 26.64 8.86 -11.83
N ARG A 433 25.51 8.16 -11.86
CA ARG A 433 24.37 8.49 -12.73
C ARG A 433 23.68 9.79 -12.30
N ALA A 434 23.49 10.01 -11.00
CA ALA A 434 22.96 11.27 -10.48
C ALA A 434 23.84 12.46 -10.90
N ARG A 435 25.17 12.34 -10.74
CA ARG A 435 26.11 13.40 -11.12
C ARG A 435 26.12 13.68 -12.62
N GLU A 436 25.99 12.65 -13.46
CA GLU A 436 25.88 12.79 -14.91
C GLU A 436 24.58 13.52 -15.34
N PHE A 437 23.46 13.27 -14.66
CA PHE A 437 22.23 14.06 -14.84
C PHE A 437 22.43 15.50 -14.39
N ALA A 438 22.88 15.70 -13.15
CA ALA A 438 23.02 17.02 -12.54
C ALA A 438 23.88 17.96 -13.38
N ARG A 439 25.08 17.50 -13.80
CA ARG A 439 26.04 18.36 -14.51
C ARG A 439 25.57 18.87 -15.87
N ARG A 440 24.50 18.28 -16.42
CA ARG A 440 23.89 18.66 -17.70
C ARG A 440 22.59 19.45 -17.54
N LEU A 441 22.10 19.62 -16.32
CA LEU A 441 20.96 20.50 -16.06
C LEU A 441 21.38 21.95 -16.32
N ARG A 442 20.59 22.71 -17.09
CA ARG A 442 20.71 24.17 -17.35
C ARG A 442 21.14 24.96 -16.11
N HIS A 443 20.57 24.60 -14.97
CA HIS A 443 20.70 25.29 -13.70
C HIS A 443 21.96 24.91 -12.91
N TYR A 444 22.73 23.90 -13.34
CA TYR A 444 23.96 23.46 -12.68
C TYR A 444 25.04 24.54 -12.67
N ARG A 445 25.63 24.77 -11.49
CA ARG A 445 26.78 25.66 -11.25
C ARG A 445 27.92 24.97 -10.49
N GLY A 446 27.86 23.64 -10.41
CA GLY A 446 28.92 22.85 -9.81
C GLY A 446 28.44 21.88 -8.75
N ASP A 447 29.37 21.04 -8.33
CA ASP A 447 29.18 20.15 -7.18
C ASP A 447 29.29 20.98 -5.89
N LEU A 448 28.45 20.70 -4.89
CA LEU A 448 28.67 21.25 -3.55
C LEU A 448 29.84 20.50 -2.91
N VAL A 449 31.06 21.03 -3.10
CA VAL A 449 32.33 20.34 -2.81
C VAL A 449 32.40 19.73 -1.40
N THR A 450 31.85 20.42 -0.39
CA THR A 450 31.84 19.98 1.01
C THR A 450 30.92 18.79 1.27
N ALA A 451 29.97 18.52 0.38
CA ALA A 451 28.94 17.49 0.51
C ALA A 451 29.01 16.43 -0.61
N HIS A 452 30.19 16.24 -1.21
CA HIS A 452 30.49 15.21 -2.20
C HIS A 452 31.68 14.33 -1.76
N PRO A 453 31.91 13.16 -2.44
CA PRO A 453 33.11 12.36 -2.24
C PRO A 453 34.39 13.17 -2.43
N GLN A 454 35.39 12.86 -1.61
CA GLN A 454 36.69 13.52 -1.63
C GLN A 454 37.64 12.75 -2.55
N PHE A 455 37.67 13.14 -3.83
CA PHE A 455 38.53 12.52 -4.84
C PHE A 455 39.98 12.99 -4.71
N LYS A 456 40.92 12.15 -5.14
CA LYS A 456 42.35 12.51 -5.15
C LYS A 456 42.61 13.68 -6.12
N PRO A 457 43.50 14.62 -5.77
CA PRO A 457 43.91 15.69 -6.69
C PRO A 457 44.39 15.12 -8.03
N GLY A 458 43.88 15.68 -9.13
CA GLY A 458 44.20 15.24 -10.49
C GLY A 458 43.29 14.14 -11.05
N SER A 459 42.39 13.56 -10.24
CA SER A 459 41.33 12.68 -10.75
C SER A 459 40.39 13.44 -11.69
N ALA A 460 39.95 12.79 -12.76
CA ALA A 460 38.89 13.32 -13.64
C ALA A 460 37.56 13.51 -12.89
N ALA A 461 37.35 12.80 -11.77
CA ALA A 461 36.17 12.90 -10.93
C ALA A 461 36.21 14.05 -9.91
N THR A 462 37.32 14.81 -9.82
CA THR A 462 37.46 15.92 -8.85
C THR A 462 36.28 16.89 -8.92
N THR A 463 35.68 17.20 -7.77
CA THR A 463 34.55 18.12 -7.64
C THR A 463 34.98 19.56 -7.85
N LYS A 464 34.13 20.37 -8.48
CA LYS A 464 34.44 21.77 -8.77
C LYS A 464 33.19 22.60 -8.99
N LEU A 465 33.32 23.90 -8.78
CA LEU A 465 32.35 24.90 -9.22
C LEU A 465 32.48 25.16 -10.72
N HIS A 466 31.36 25.53 -11.33
CA HIS A 466 31.23 25.77 -12.75
C HIS A 466 30.44 27.06 -13.01
N SER A 467 30.85 27.85 -14.00
CA SER A 467 30.09 29.02 -14.43
C SER A 467 28.85 28.67 -15.27
N SER A 468 28.82 27.47 -15.86
CA SER A 468 27.76 26.99 -16.76
C SER A 468 27.60 25.46 -16.66
N PRO A 469 26.45 24.91 -17.07
CA PRO A 469 26.29 23.47 -17.23
C PRO A 469 27.27 22.89 -18.24
N VAL A 470 27.48 21.58 -18.14
CA VAL A 470 28.25 20.81 -19.13
C VAL A 470 27.36 20.46 -20.31
N GLU A 471 27.90 20.55 -21.52
CA GLU A 471 27.21 20.21 -22.77
C GLU A 471 26.62 18.79 -22.75
N LEU A 472 25.44 18.62 -23.34
CA LEU A 472 24.74 17.33 -23.38
C LEU A 472 25.60 16.23 -24.01
N SER A 473 26.37 16.58 -25.06
CA SER A 473 27.25 15.67 -25.80
C SER A 473 28.60 15.41 -25.15
N ALA A 474 28.90 16.04 -24.00
CA ALA A 474 30.18 15.83 -23.33
C ALA A 474 30.30 14.36 -22.87
N PRO A 475 31.50 13.75 -22.95
CA PRO A 475 31.72 12.40 -22.47
C PRO A 475 31.47 12.32 -20.96
N ASP A 476 31.08 11.13 -20.50
CA ASP A 476 30.88 10.85 -19.07
C ASP A 476 32.19 10.97 -18.28
N ILE A 477 32.07 11.31 -16.99
CA ILE A 477 33.22 11.33 -16.09
C ILE A 477 33.80 9.92 -15.99
N ILE A 478 35.12 9.81 -16.16
CA ILE A 478 35.86 8.56 -15.97
C ILE A 478 36.24 8.46 -14.50
N TYR A 479 35.87 7.35 -13.86
CA TYR A 479 36.17 7.05 -12.47
C TYR A 479 37.21 5.92 -12.39
N SER A 480 38.28 6.11 -11.62
CA SER A 480 39.23 5.05 -11.29
C SER A 480 38.71 4.17 -10.14
N ALA A 481 39.43 3.09 -9.81
CA ALA A 481 39.10 2.26 -8.65
C ALA A 481 39.20 3.07 -7.33
N GLU A 482 40.17 3.97 -7.22
CA GLU A 482 40.31 4.86 -6.06
C GLU A 482 39.18 5.88 -5.97
N ASP A 483 38.63 6.33 -7.11
CA ASP A 483 37.44 7.18 -7.11
C ASP A 483 36.21 6.38 -6.64
N ASP A 484 36.11 5.11 -7.02
CA ASP A 484 35.05 4.21 -6.57
C ASP A 484 35.11 3.97 -5.05
N GLU A 485 36.30 3.80 -4.49
CA GLU A 485 36.52 3.73 -3.04
C GLU A 485 36.10 5.03 -2.34
N ALA A 486 36.39 6.20 -2.93
CA ALA A 486 35.98 7.49 -2.37
C ALA A 486 34.44 7.66 -2.37
N ILE A 487 33.76 7.18 -3.41
CA ILE A 487 32.29 7.17 -3.49
C ILE A 487 31.69 6.22 -2.46
N ASP A 488 32.29 5.05 -2.28
CA ASP A 488 31.86 4.06 -1.27
C ASP A 488 32.03 4.63 0.14
N GLU A 489 33.17 5.24 0.44
CA GLU A 489 33.42 5.89 1.72
C GLU A 489 32.41 7.01 1.99
N TYR A 490 32.15 7.87 1.00
CA TYR A 490 31.12 8.90 1.08
C TYR A 490 29.74 8.31 1.34
N THR A 491 29.37 7.24 0.62
CA THR A 491 28.08 6.56 0.77
C THR A 491 27.92 6.03 2.20
N ARG A 492 28.94 5.36 2.73
CA ARG A 492 28.92 4.83 4.11
C ARG A 492 28.78 5.94 5.15
N LYS A 493 29.42 7.11 4.92
CA LYS A 493 29.29 8.30 5.79
C LYS A 493 27.92 8.97 5.72
N THR A 494 27.23 8.91 4.58
CA THR A 494 26.08 9.79 4.30
C THR A 494 24.76 9.09 4.07
N VAL A 495 24.74 7.77 3.86
CA VAL A 495 23.49 7.02 3.60
C VAL A 495 22.50 7.15 4.76
N GLN A 496 21.24 7.35 4.43
CA GLN A 496 20.18 7.53 5.42
C GLN A 496 19.02 6.56 5.17
N THR A 497 18.14 6.48 6.17
CA THR A 497 16.80 5.92 5.98
C THR A 497 16.04 6.76 4.96
N SER A 498 15.17 6.12 4.18
CA SER A 498 14.16 6.82 3.38
C SER A 498 12.84 6.98 4.13
N TRP A 499 12.83 6.68 5.43
CA TRP A 499 11.65 6.57 6.30
C TRP A 499 10.64 5.53 5.80
N HIS A 500 11.12 4.53 5.05
CA HIS A 500 10.33 3.47 4.44
C HIS A 500 10.37 2.18 5.27
N SER A 501 10.44 2.32 6.59
CA SER A 501 10.54 1.21 7.54
C SER A 501 9.37 0.23 7.40
N LEU A 502 9.70 -1.07 7.32
CA LEU A 502 8.73 -2.16 7.21
C LEU A 502 9.29 -3.50 7.73
N GLY A 503 8.43 -4.51 7.89
CA GLY A 503 8.83 -5.93 8.05
C GLY A 503 9.06 -6.48 9.46
N THR A 504 9.08 -5.65 10.49
CA THR A 504 9.41 -6.06 11.88
C THR A 504 8.39 -6.97 12.57
N CYS A 505 7.23 -7.20 11.94
CA CYS A 505 6.22 -8.16 12.36
C CYS A 505 5.65 -8.89 11.12
N ALA A 506 6.54 -9.45 10.30
CA ALA A 506 6.25 -10.00 8.97
C ALA A 506 5.06 -10.97 8.91
N MET A 507 4.22 -10.79 7.89
CA MET A 507 3.10 -11.64 7.51
C MET A 507 3.60 -12.80 6.65
N LYS A 508 3.90 -13.92 7.29
CA LYS A 508 4.40 -15.16 6.66
C LYS A 508 4.14 -16.33 7.59
N PRO A 509 4.33 -17.59 7.16
CA PRO A 509 4.16 -18.75 8.03
C PRO A 509 5.00 -18.64 9.32
N ARG A 510 4.43 -19.04 10.46
CA ARG A 510 5.06 -18.94 11.78
C ARG A 510 6.41 -19.67 11.84
N ASP A 511 6.51 -20.83 11.20
CA ASP A 511 7.73 -21.65 11.11
C ASP A 511 8.85 -20.99 10.28
N GLN A 512 8.51 -19.97 9.48
CA GLN A 512 9.46 -19.14 8.75
C GLN A 512 9.78 -17.82 9.48
N GLY A 513 9.42 -17.73 10.77
CA GLY A 513 9.59 -16.53 11.59
C GLY A 513 8.50 -15.48 11.38
N GLY A 514 7.31 -15.89 10.92
CA GLY A 514 6.16 -15.00 10.78
C GLY A 514 5.54 -14.61 12.12
N VAL A 515 5.00 -13.39 12.17
CA VAL A 515 4.34 -12.83 13.35
C VAL A 515 2.83 -12.80 13.19
N VAL A 516 2.35 -12.55 11.97
CA VAL A 516 0.91 -12.56 11.65
C VAL A 516 0.55 -13.48 10.50
N ASP A 517 -0.68 -13.99 10.52
CA ASP A 517 -1.28 -14.71 9.39
C ASP A 517 -1.81 -13.75 8.30
N GLU A 518 -2.32 -14.30 7.19
CA GLU A 518 -2.87 -13.52 6.07
C GLU A 518 -4.14 -12.72 6.43
N ARG A 519 -4.73 -13.00 7.60
CA ARG A 519 -5.87 -12.28 8.19
C ARG A 519 -5.41 -11.29 9.27
N LEU A 520 -4.11 -11.01 9.32
CA LEU A 520 -3.45 -10.07 10.23
C LEU A 520 -3.47 -10.47 11.71
N ASN A 521 -3.89 -11.70 12.04
CA ASN A 521 -3.93 -12.16 13.42
C ASN A 521 -2.51 -12.40 13.93
N VAL A 522 -2.21 -11.94 15.14
CA VAL A 522 -0.95 -12.30 15.82
C VAL A 522 -1.00 -13.76 16.24
N TYR A 523 -0.01 -14.54 15.80
CA TYR A 523 0.03 -15.97 16.12
C TYR A 523 0.02 -16.21 17.64
N GLY A 524 -0.76 -17.20 18.08
CA GLY A 524 -0.85 -17.56 19.50
C GLY A 524 -1.70 -16.62 20.37
N VAL A 525 -2.33 -15.60 19.79
CA VAL A 525 -3.22 -14.66 20.48
C VAL A 525 -4.54 -14.50 19.73
N GLN A 526 -5.65 -14.35 20.46
CA GLN A 526 -6.97 -14.06 19.90
C GLN A 526 -7.33 -12.60 20.13
N GLY A 527 -8.14 -12.02 19.23
CA GLY A 527 -8.60 -10.63 19.37
C GLY A 527 -7.50 -9.58 19.22
N LEU A 528 -6.36 -9.94 18.61
CA LEU A 528 -5.22 -9.05 18.36
C LEU A 528 -4.79 -9.15 16.90
N LYS A 529 -4.77 -8.01 16.20
CA LYS A 529 -4.27 -7.89 14.82
C LYS A 529 -3.19 -6.83 14.68
N ILE A 530 -2.41 -6.90 13.61
CA ILE A 530 -1.47 -5.84 13.23
C ILE A 530 -1.85 -5.28 11.85
N ALA A 531 -2.00 -3.95 11.76
CA ALA A 531 -2.32 -3.25 10.53
C ALA A 531 -1.44 -2.01 10.38
N ASP A 532 -0.18 -2.22 10.01
CA ASP A 532 0.78 -1.19 9.57
C ASP A 532 1.93 -1.83 8.79
N CYS A 533 2.90 -1.05 8.30
CA CYS A 533 4.00 -1.55 7.46
C CYS A 533 4.90 -2.61 8.13
N SER A 534 4.83 -2.82 9.45
CA SER A 534 5.54 -3.93 10.11
C SER A 534 5.17 -5.30 9.53
N ILE A 535 3.98 -5.46 8.94
CA ILE A 535 3.53 -6.74 8.40
C ILE A 535 4.18 -7.15 7.07
N ALA A 536 4.86 -6.24 6.37
CA ALA A 536 5.36 -6.53 5.03
C ALA A 536 6.40 -7.68 5.06
N PRO A 537 6.16 -8.82 4.41
CA PRO A 537 7.11 -9.95 4.45
C PRO A 537 8.36 -9.75 3.60
N ALA A 538 8.31 -8.77 2.69
CA ALA A 538 9.40 -8.34 1.82
C ALA A 538 9.25 -6.85 1.51
N ASN A 539 10.32 -6.27 0.97
CA ASN A 539 10.33 -4.88 0.53
C ASN A 539 9.39 -4.65 -0.67
N VAL A 540 9.04 -3.40 -0.90
CA VAL A 540 8.25 -2.93 -2.03
C VAL A 540 9.01 -1.80 -2.71
N GLY A 541 9.15 -1.82 -4.03
CA GLY A 541 9.85 -0.81 -4.80
C GLY A 541 9.06 0.50 -4.89
N SER A 542 8.82 1.18 -3.78
CA SER A 542 8.12 2.48 -3.76
C SER A 542 8.28 3.26 -2.46
N ASN A 543 7.85 4.52 -2.47
CA ASN A 543 7.55 5.23 -1.23
C ASN A 543 6.35 4.57 -0.55
N THR A 544 6.47 4.27 0.74
CA THR A 544 5.60 3.27 1.40
C THR A 544 4.27 3.81 1.90
N TYR A 545 3.92 5.08 1.64
CA TYR A 545 2.61 5.59 2.02
C TYR A 545 1.48 4.88 1.27
N ASN A 546 1.67 4.59 -0.03
CA ASN A 546 0.70 3.83 -0.81
C ASN A 546 0.52 2.40 -0.26
N THR A 547 1.61 1.76 0.15
CA THR A 547 1.57 0.44 0.80
C THR A 547 0.83 0.50 2.15
N ALA A 548 1.04 1.53 2.97
CA ALA A 548 0.29 1.73 4.21
C ALA A 548 -1.22 1.91 3.96
N ILE A 549 -1.59 2.59 2.85
CA ILE A 549 -2.99 2.72 2.40
C ILE A 549 -3.56 1.35 2.01
N ALA A 550 -2.83 0.56 1.22
CA ALA A 550 -3.25 -0.79 0.82
C ALA A 550 -3.50 -1.68 2.05
N ILE A 551 -2.59 -1.66 3.02
CA ILE A 551 -2.72 -2.39 4.29
C ILE A 551 -3.95 -1.90 5.06
N GLY A 552 -4.15 -0.59 5.19
CA GLY A 552 -5.30 -0.02 5.90
C GLY A 552 -6.66 -0.39 5.27
N GLU A 553 -6.79 -0.34 3.95
CA GLU A 553 -7.99 -0.76 3.23
C GLU A 553 -8.22 -2.27 3.35
N LYS A 554 -7.16 -3.09 3.24
CA LYS A 554 -7.27 -4.55 3.36
C LYS A 554 -7.64 -4.96 4.78
N ALA A 555 -7.06 -4.32 5.79
CA ALA A 555 -7.43 -4.51 7.19
C ALA A 555 -8.89 -4.16 7.45
N ALA A 556 -9.42 -3.10 6.81
CA ALA A 556 -10.82 -2.74 6.94
C ALA A 556 -11.74 -3.85 6.42
N VAL A 557 -11.41 -4.45 5.27
CA VAL A 557 -12.16 -5.58 4.71
C VAL A 557 -12.08 -6.80 5.64
N ILE A 558 -10.88 -7.19 6.07
CA ILE A 558 -10.66 -8.35 6.95
C ILE A 558 -11.45 -8.21 8.25
N ILE A 559 -11.36 -7.05 8.91
CA ILE A 559 -12.03 -6.80 10.19
C ILE A 559 -13.54 -6.70 10.02
N ALA A 560 -14.01 -6.09 8.93
CA ALA A 560 -15.43 -6.01 8.66
C ALA A 560 -16.06 -7.39 8.42
N GLU A 561 -15.40 -8.24 7.64
CA GLU A 561 -15.83 -9.64 7.43
C GLU A 561 -15.89 -10.41 8.76
N GLU A 562 -14.85 -10.31 9.58
CA GLU A 562 -14.76 -11.04 10.85
C GLU A 562 -15.80 -10.59 11.87
N LEU A 563 -16.11 -9.30 11.91
CA LEU A 563 -17.11 -8.72 12.82
C LEU A 563 -18.53 -8.68 12.23
N GLY A 564 -18.74 -9.19 11.01
CA GLY A 564 -20.03 -9.16 10.33
C GLY A 564 -20.52 -7.75 9.96
N ILE A 565 -19.60 -6.79 9.82
CA ILE A 565 -19.90 -5.40 9.44
C ILE A 565 -20.14 -5.34 7.94
N LYS A 566 -21.36 -4.97 7.55
CA LYS A 566 -21.73 -4.81 6.13
C LYS A 566 -21.25 -3.47 5.59
N GLY A 567 -21.06 -3.36 4.27
CA GLY A 567 -20.73 -2.09 3.62
C GLY A 567 -19.23 -1.76 3.54
N VAL A 568 -18.36 -2.71 3.91
CA VAL A 568 -16.92 -2.63 3.67
C VAL A 568 -16.52 -3.80 2.78
N SER A 569 -16.33 -3.52 1.48
CA SER A 569 -15.80 -4.51 0.54
C SER A 569 -14.78 -3.88 -0.41
N ALA A 570 -14.09 -4.74 -1.17
CA ALA A 570 -13.23 -4.32 -2.27
C ALA A 570 -14.02 -3.71 -3.45
N ALA A 571 -15.33 -3.98 -3.56
CA ALA A 571 -16.16 -3.60 -4.70
C ALA A 571 -16.98 -2.31 -4.50
N GLN A 572 -17.01 -1.72 -3.30
CA GLN A 572 -17.86 -0.55 -3.02
C GLN A 572 -17.12 0.80 -3.14
N HIS A 573 -17.49 1.55 -4.18
CA HIS A 573 -17.25 2.99 -4.30
C HIS A 573 -18.29 3.74 -3.45
N ALA A 574 -17.92 4.16 -2.24
CA ALA A 574 -18.75 5.10 -1.50
C ALA A 574 -18.36 6.53 -1.88
N LEU A 575 -19.25 7.25 -2.58
CA LEU A 575 -19.16 8.70 -2.78
C LEU A 575 -18.92 9.38 -1.42
N VAL A 576 -17.84 10.17 -1.33
CA VAL A 576 -17.58 11.05 -0.20
C VAL A 576 -18.21 12.41 -0.52
N PRO A 577 -19.01 13.03 0.37
CA PRO A 577 -19.38 14.42 0.21
C PRO A 577 -18.10 15.25 0.21
N THR A 578 -17.82 15.95 -0.89
CA THR A 578 -16.69 16.88 -0.98
C THR A 578 -16.81 17.92 0.12
N TRP A 579 -15.88 17.96 1.06
CA TRP A 579 -15.66 19.14 1.89
C TRP A 579 -15.22 20.26 0.95
N GLY A 580 -16.14 21.19 0.71
CA GLY A 580 -15.96 22.30 -0.21
C GLY A 580 -14.75 23.13 0.19
N THR A 581 -13.80 23.24 -0.73
CA THR A 581 -12.81 24.32 -0.70
C THR A 581 -13.55 25.59 -1.10
N VAL A 582 -13.56 26.57 -0.20
CA VAL A 582 -13.97 27.93 -0.52
C VAL A 582 -12.92 28.49 -1.48
N ALA A 583 -13.23 28.53 -2.77
CA ALA A 583 -12.60 29.40 -3.75
C ALA A 583 -13.74 30.10 -4.51
N GLY A 584 -13.82 31.41 -4.38
CA GLY A 584 -15.03 32.19 -4.64
C GLY A 584 -15.44 32.34 -6.10
N GLY A 585 -16.75 32.53 -6.29
CA GLY A 585 -17.31 33.47 -7.26
C GLY A 585 -18.01 32.89 -8.48
N ARG A 586 -19.28 32.50 -8.35
CA ARG A 586 -20.42 33.04 -9.15
C ARG A 586 -21.78 32.47 -8.70
N THR A 587 -22.61 33.38 -8.18
CA THR A 587 -24.08 33.42 -8.12
C THR A 587 -24.87 32.23 -7.53
N ALA A 588 -25.49 32.49 -6.37
CA ALA A 588 -26.49 31.65 -5.70
C ALA A 588 -27.82 31.52 -6.46
N PRO A 589 -28.63 30.51 -6.11
CA PRO A 589 -29.96 30.83 -5.60
C PRO A 589 -30.30 30.13 -4.27
N LYS A 590 -30.73 30.99 -3.32
CA LYS A 590 -31.65 30.83 -2.18
C LYS A 590 -31.85 29.46 -1.49
N ALA A 591 -31.36 29.43 -0.25
CA ALA A 591 -32.01 29.06 1.02
C ALA A 591 -32.87 27.77 1.13
N ALA A 592 -32.42 26.86 2.00
CA ALA A 592 -33.23 25.96 2.83
C ALA A 592 -32.52 25.76 4.19
N PRO A 593 -33.24 25.43 5.28
CA PRO A 593 -33.07 26.07 6.58
C PRO A 593 -31.96 25.48 7.46
N SER A 594 -31.32 26.38 8.20
CA SER A 594 -30.42 26.11 9.32
C SER A 594 -31.12 25.32 10.42
N MET A 595 -30.59 24.15 10.77
CA MET A 595 -30.97 23.45 12.01
C MET A 595 -30.07 23.96 13.14
N VAL A 596 -30.65 24.81 13.98
CA VAL A 596 -30.13 25.21 15.28
C VAL A 596 -30.36 24.03 16.23
N VAL A 597 -29.32 23.53 16.90
CA VAL A 597 -29.48 22.56 17.99
C VAL A 597 -29.24 23.30 19.31
N THR A 598 -30.33 23.55 20.04
CA THR A 598 -30.33 24.08 21.41
C THR A 598 -30.20 22.95 22.44
N GLU A 599 -29.45 23.19 23.51
CA GLU A 599 -29.40 22.37 24.73
C GLU A 599 -30.76 22.36 25.49
N LYS A 600 -31.14 21.17 26.03
CA LYS A 600 -31.75 20.89 27.36
C LYS A 600 -32.87 19.84 27.36
N GLY A 601 -32.74 18.83 28.24
CA GLY A 601 -33.74 18.47 29.28
C GLY A 601 -34.94 17.55 28.97
N ILE A 602 -34.85 16.27 29.40
CA ILE A 602 -35.73 15.50 30.32
C ILE A 602 -37.29 15.44 30.14
N HIS A 603 -37.81 14.20 29.97
CA HIS A 603 -39.09 13.52 30.36
C HIS A 603 -40.50 14.12 30.10
N GLN A 604 -41.42 13.37 29.43
CA GLN A 604 -42.51 12.53 30.01
C GLN A 604 -43.56 12.02 28.96
N THR A 605 -43.63 10.69 28.82
CA THR A 605 -44.79 9.74 28.73
C THR A 605 -46.16 10.04 28.05
N GLY A 606 -46.58 9.07 27.21
CA GLY A 606 -47.95 8.49 27.10
C GLY A 606 -48.73 8.87 25.82
N ARG A 607 -49.46 8.03 25.06
CA ARG A 607 -49.98 6.63 25.08
C ARG A 607 -50.31 6.27 23.60
N SER A 608 -49.92 5.11 23.05
CA SER A 608 -50.66 3.82 22.87
C SER A 608 -51.87 3.82 21.90
N ILE A 609 -51.82 2.99 20.83
CA ILE A 609 -52.64 1.77 20.55
C ILE A 609 -52.13 1.10 19.22
N VAL A 610 -51.42 -0.05 19.30
CA VAL A 610 -51.74 -1.46 18.87
C VAL A 610 -51.74 -1.78 17.35
N GLY A 611 -50.93 -2.79 16.95
CA GLY A 611 -51.10 -3.56 15.69
C GLY A 611 -49.90 -4.39 15.20
N GLU A 612 -49.66 -5.55 15.82
CA GLU A 612 -49.18 -6.88 15.33
C GLU A 612 -48.16 -7.09 14.16
N SER A 613 -47.18 -7.98 14.46
CA SER A 613 -46.47 -9.02 13.64
C SER A 613 -45.30 -8.73 12.66
N GLU A 614 -44.20 -9.47 12.96
CA GLU A 614 -43.23 -10.19 12.11
C GLU A 614 -41.94 -9.54 11.54
N ILE A 615 -40.85 -10.31 11.69
CA ILE A 615 -39.49 -10.13 11.17
C ILE A 615 -39.32 -11.01 9.92
N ALA A 616 -38.73 -10.47 8.85
CA ALA A 616 -37.71 -11.18 8.05
C ALA A 616 -36.95 -10.20 7.13
N VAL A 617 -35.62 -10.33 7.17
CA VAL A 617 -34.65 -9.78 6.22
C VAL A 617 -34.39 -10.85 5.15
N ILE A 618 -34.29 -10.48 3.86
CA ILE A 618 -33.07 -10.67 3.04
C ILE A 618 -33.22 -9.97 1.67
N LEU A 619 -32.21 -9.14 1.41
CA LEU A 619 -31.55 -8.73 0.16
C LEU A 619 -32.26 -9.07 -1.17
N ASP A 620 -32.60 -8.02 -1.92
CA ASP A 620 -32.66 -8.05 -3.38
C ASP A 620 -31.55 -7.11 -3.91
N LEU A 621 -30.51 -7.69 -4.53
CA LEU A 621 -29.71 -6.98 -5.52
C LEU A 621 -30.59 -6.84 -6.76
N ALA A 622 -31.43 -5.83 -6.70
CA ALA A 622 -32.40 -5.33 -7.69
C ALA A 622 -32.53 -6.12 -9.00
N ALA A 623 -33.66 -6.79 -9.16
CA ALA A 623 -34.48 -6.78 -10.37
C ALA A 623 -33.74 -6.65 -11.72
N TRP A 624 -33.09 -7.74 -12.16
CA TRP A 624 -33.45 -8.43 -13.41
C TRP A 624 -33.25 -9.94 -13.17
N PRO A 625 -34.09 -10.82 -13.74
CA PRO A 625 -34.76 -11.85 -12.99
C PRO A 625 -34.10 -13.18 -13.27
N PHE A 626 -33.37 -13.72 -12.31
CA PHE A 626 -33.04 -15.14 -12.32
C PHE A 626 -33.71 -15.78 -11.12
N GLY A 627 -34.94 -16.26 -11.36
CA GLY A 627 -35.42 -17.47 -10.71
C GLY A 627 -34.62 -18.68 -11.22
N PRO A 628 -35.07 -19.93 -10.98
CA PRO A 628 -34.30 -21.15 -11.18
C PRO A 628 -33.54 -21.11 -12.50
N ALA A 629 -32.20 -20.98 -12.40
CA ALA A 629 -31.24 -20.66 -13.45
C ALA A 629 -31.88 -20.44 -14.83
N ASP A 630 -32.18 -19.19 -15.21
CA ASP A 630 -32.81 -18.93 -16.50
C ASP A 630 -31.90 -19.48 -17.61
N LEU A 631 -32.39 -20.58 -18.17
CA LEU A 631 -31.73 -21.32 -19.22
C LEU A 631 -31.46 -20.40 -20.41
N SER A 632 -32.19 -19.29 -20.56
CA SER A 632 -31.93 -18.28 -21.58
C SER A 632 -30.51 -17.68 -21.48
N VAL A 633 -29.98 -17.43 -20.28
CA VAL A 633 -28.64 -16.85 -20.07
C VAL A 633 -27.55 -17.88 -20.21
N LEU A 634 -27.76 -19.08 -19.67
CA LEU A 634 -26.81 -20.19 -19.85
C LEU A 634 -26.73 -20.61 -21.33
N ARG A 635 -27.87 -20.63 -22.01
CA ARG A 635 -27.96 -20.85 -23.46
C ARG A 635 -27.29 -19.73 -24.23
N TRP A 636 -27.50 -18.46 -23.86
CA TRP A 636 -26.79 -17.32 -24.46
C TRP A 636 -25.27 -17.45 -24.29
N GLY A 637 -24.81 -17.77 -23.07
CA GLY A 637 -23.40 -17.97 -22.75
C GLY A 637 -22.78 -19.13 -23.54
N TYR A 638 -23.49 -20.26 -23.63
CA TYR A 638 -23.08 -21.41 -24.43
C TYR A 638 -22.93 -21.05 -25.92
N LYS A 639 -23.96 -20.39 -26.51
CA LYS A 639 -23.93 -19.93 -27.91
C LYS A 639 -22.76 -18.97 -28.15
N ARG A 640 -22.49 -18.05 -27.21
CA ARG A 640 -21.43 -17.05 -27.34
C ARG A 640 -20.03 -17.65 -27.25
N ALA A 641 -19.82 -18.60 -26.33
CA ALA A 641 -18.57 -19.33 -26.20
C ALA A 641 -18.27 -20.16 -27.46
N ARG A 642 -19.29 -20.79 -28.05
CA ARG A 642 -19.18 -21.58 -29.30
C ARG A 642 -18.83 -20.72 -30.52
N GLU A 643 -19.43 -19.54 -30.63
CA GLU A 643 -19.09 -18.56 -31.67
C GLU A 643 -17.65 -18.04 -31.52
N LEU A 644 -17.21 -17.78 -30.27
CA LEU A 644 -15.84 -17.36 -29.98
C LEU A 644 -14.82 -18.46 -30.30
N ALA A 645 -15.12 -19.71 -29.94
CA ALA A 645 -14.26 -20.86 -30.19
C ALA A 645 -14.02 -21.09 -31.69
N ARG A 646 -15.04 -20.91 -32.54
CA ARG A 646 -14.90 -20.97 -34.00
C ARG A 646 -13.99 -19.89 -34.57
N ARG A 647 -13.86 -18.74 -33.91
CA ARG A 647 -13.02 -17.60 -34.35
C ARG A 647 -11.54 -17.74 -33.96
N LEU A 648 -11.22 -18.66 -33.04
CA LEU A 648 -9.86 -18.92 -32.61
C LEU A 648 -9.14 -19.84 -33.60
N LYS A 649 -7.92 -19.47 -34.00
CA LYS A 649 -7.09 -20.08 -35.06
C LYS A 649 -6.72 -21.57 -34.83
N TYR A 650 -7.08 -22.15 -33.67
CA TYR A 650 -6.64 -23.48 -33.21
C TYR A 650 -7.77 -24.39 -32.73
N TYR A 651 -9.02 -24.17 -33.14
CA TYR A 651 -10.11 -25.07 -32.74
C TYR A 651 -9.91 -26.49 -33.30
N ARG A 652 -9.61 -27.47 -32.43
CA ARG A 652 -9.43 -28.89 -32.79
C ARG A 652 -10.67 -29.72 -32.43
N GLY A 653 -11.81 -29.39 -33.03
CA GLY A 653 -13.03 -30.19 -32.94
C GLY A 653 -13.62 -30.36 -31.54
N GLU A 654 -14.80 -30.99 -31.47
CA GLU A 654 -15.52 -31.25 -30.22
C GLU A 654 -15.38 -32.73 -29.82
N LEU A 655 -15.09 -33.00 -28.55
CA LEU A 655 -15.29 -34.32 -27.95
C LEU A 655 -16.80 -34.58 -27.91
N VAL A 656 -17.29 -35.51 -28.74
CA VAL A 656 -18.73 -35.82 -28.90
C VAL A 656 -19.41 -36.17 -27.57
N SER A 657 -18.65 -36.64 -26.58
CA SER A 657 -19.15 -37.00 -25.24
C SER A 657 -19.41 -35.80 -24.31
N ALA A 658 -18.96 -34.59 -24.64
CA ALA A 658 -18.97 -33.44 -23.73
C ALA A 658 -19.84 -32.26 -24.19
N HIS A 659 -20.71 -32.45 -25.19
CA HIS A 659 -21.55 -31.38 -25.77
C HIS A 659 -23.02 -31.80 -25.96
N PRO A 660 -23.95 -30.83 -26.12
CA PRO A 660 -25.32 -31.11 -26.56
C PRO A 660 -25.33 -31.91 -27.86
N GLN A 661 -26.21 -32.92 -27.92
CA GLN A 661 -26.44 -33.69 -29.14
C GLN A 661 -27.39 -32.90 -30.04
N PHE A 662 -26.89 -32.36 -31.14
CA PHE A 662 -27.69 -31.64 -32.13
C PHE A 662 -28.22 -32.60 -33.19
N GLU A 663 -29.39 -32.30 -33.74
CA GLU A 663 -29.99 -33.10 -34.81
C GLU A 663 -29.08 -33.14 -36.06
N PRO A 664 -28.89 -34.31 -36.69
CA PRO A 664 -28.10 -34.44 -37.92
C PRO A 664 -28.61 -33.48 -39.01
N GLY A 665 -27.76 -32.56 -39.46
CA GLY A 665 -28.09 -31.55 -40.47
C GLY A 665 -28.45 -30.16 -39.92
N SER A 666 -28.51 -29.97 -38.60
CA SER A 666 -28.59 -28.64 -37.98
C SER A 666 -27.36 -27.80 -38.34
N ALA A 667 -27.53 -26.48 -38.50
CA ALA A 667 -26.40 -25.55 -38.67
C ALA A 667 -25.49 -25.52 -37.43
N ALA A 668 -26.00 -25.94 -36.27
CA ALA A 668 -25.24 -26.15 -35.04
C ALA A 668 -24.54 -27.53 -35.00
N ALA A 669 -24.98 -28.51 -35.80
CA ALA A 669 -24.35 -29.82 -35.91
C ALA A 669 -23.07 -29.74 -36.75
N ILE A 670 -22.00 -30.39 -36.29
CA ILE A 670 -20.71 -30.39 -36.99
C ILE A 670 -20.73 -31.50 -38.05
N SER A 671 -20.45 -31.14 -39.30
CA SER A 671 -20.15 -32.15 -40.34
C SER A 671 -18.79 -32.79 -40.04
N PRO A 672 -18.65 -34.13 -40.05
CA PRO A 672 -17.39 -34.82 -39.73
C PRO A 672 -16.23 -34.47 -40.68
N VAL A 673 -16.49 -33.75 -41.77
CA VAL A 673 -15.48 -33.41 -42.78
C VAL A 673 -15.63 -31.95 -43.20
N ALA A 674 -14.83 -31.05 -42.60
CA ALA A 674 -14.54 -29.75 -43.20
C ALA A 674 -13.11 -29.32 -42.84
N SER A 675 -12.28 -29.20 -43.87
CA SER A 675 -10.88 -28.75 -43.81
C SER A 675 -10.75 -27.32 -43.27
N LEU A 676 -9.63 -27.05 -42.59
CA LEU A 676 -9.14 -25.81 -41.96
C LEU A 676 -9.02 -24.55 -42.86
N ALA A 677 -9.95 -24.33 -43.80
CA ALA A 677 -9.88 -23.18 -44.70
C ALA A 677 -11.12 -22.27 -44.55
N LYS A 678 -10.81 -21.01 -44.18
CA LYS A 678 -11.65 -19.78 -44.17
C LYS A 678 -12.52 -19.53 -42.94
N LEU A 679 -11.95 -18.75 -42.02
CA LEU A 679 -12.65 -17.90 -41.06
C LEU A 679 -13.33 -16.73 -41.79
N SER A 680 -14.43 -17.02 -42.46
CA SER A 680 -15.53 -16.06 -42.60
C SER A 680 -16.80 -16.84 -42.25
N ALA A 681 -16.87 -17.34 -41.02
CA ALA A 681 -18.07 -18.00 -40.54
C ALA A 681 -19.07 -16.91 -40.17
N SER A 682 -20.19 -16.84 -40.89
CA SER A 682 -21.40 -16.18 -40.41
C SER A 682 -21.82 -16.79 -39.07
N GLU A 683 -22.46 -16.00 -38.20
CA GLU A 683 -22.96 -16.49 -36.91
C GLU A 683 -23.81 -17.77 -37.10
N ILE A 684 -23.66 -18.72 -36.16
CA ILE A 684 -24.49 -19.93 -36.17
C ILE A 684 -25.93 -19.53 -35.91
N VAL A 685 -26.83 -19.89 -36.83
CA VAL A 685 -28.27 -19.76 -36.63
C VAL A 685 -28.75 -21.02 -35.91
N TYR A 686 -29.08 -20.87 -34.63
CA TYR A 686 -29.63 -21.95 -33.79
C TYR A 686 -31.14 -22.06 -33.98
N SER A 687 -31.61 -23.29 -34.17
CA SER A 687 -33.04 -23.64 -34.19
C SER A 687 -33.59 -23.78 -32.76
N ALA A 688 -34.92 -23.82 -32.63
CA ALA A 688 -35.58 -24.08 -31.35
C ALA A 688 -35.21 -25.47 -30.78
N GLU A 689 -34.98 -26.44 -31.64
CA GLU A 689 -34.49 -27.78 -31.29
C GLU A 689 -33.05 -27.75 -30.76
N ASP A 690 -32.16 -26.93 -31.33
CA ASP A 690 -30.80 -26.75 -30.82
C ASP A 690 -30.81 -26.11 -29.42
N ASP A 691 -31.69 -25.13 -29.22
CA ASP A 691 -31.92 -24.48 -27.94
C ASP A 691 -32.38 -25.47 -26.86
N LYS A 692 -33.27 -26.39 -27.25
CA LYS A 692 -33.76 -27.45 -26.36
C LYS A 692 -32.65 -28.44 -26.01
N ALA A 693 -31.78 -28.79 -26.96
CA ALA A 693 -30.63 -29.66 -26.70
C ALA A 693 -29.61 -29.01 -25.76
N ILE A 694 -29.35 -27.70 -25.93
CA ILE A 694 -28.46 -26.92 -25.04
C ILE A 694 -29.04 -26.87 -23.62
N ASP A 695 -30.33 -26.61 -23.49
CA ASP A 695 -30.99 -26.59 -22.19
C ASP A 695 -30.97 -27.96 -21.51
N GLU A 696 -31.22 -29.03 -22.25
CA GLU A 696 -31.22 -30.39 -21.71
C GLU A 696 -29.81 -30.82 -21.26
N TYR A 697 -28.79 -30.51 -22.06
CA TYR A 697 -27.39 -30.70 -21.67
C TYR A 697 -27.06 -29.90 -20.40
N THR A 698 -27.43 -28.62 -20.36
CA THR A 698 -27.20 -27.75 -19.20
C THR A 698 -27.83 -28.32 -17.94
N ARG A 699 -29.08 -28.80 -18.02
CA ARG A 699 -29.76 -29.47 -16.90
C ARG A 699 -29.03 -30.75 -16.45
N LYS A 700 -28.57 -31.57 -17.39
CA LYS A 700 -27.82 -32.81 -17.08
C LYS A 700 -26.45 -32.53 -16.47
N SER A 701 -25.76 -31.48 -16.91
CA SER A 701 -24.44 -31.08 -16.40
C SER A 701 -24.49 -30.42 -15.02
N VAL A 702 -25.63 -29.84 -14.64
CA VAL A 702 -25.88 -29.26 -13.31
C VAL A 702 -26.34 -30.33 -12.29
N ALA A 703 -26.86 -31.46 -12.78
CA ALA A 703 -27.26 -32.59 -11.95
C ALA A 703 -26.08 -33.56 -11.70
N THR A 704 -25.08 -33.13 -10.92
CA THR A 704 -24.06 -34.04 -10.36
C THR A 704 -24.33 -34.29 -8.89
N THR A 705 -24.26 -35.56 -8.46
CA THR A 705 -24.35 -35.99 -7.07
C THR A 705 -23.33 -35.26 -6.20
N TRP A 706 -23.79 -34.64 -5.10
CA TRP A 706 -23.03 -33.72 -4.25
C TRP A 706 -22.35 -34.37 -3.03
N HIS A 707 -22.29 -35.70 -2.99
CA HIS A 707 -21.72 -36.45 -1.87
C HIS A 707 -21.00 -37.71 -2.37
N SER A 708 -19.91 -38.09 -1.68
CA SER A 708 -19.27 -39.40 -1.82
C SER A 708 -19.70 -40.31 -0.67
N PRO A 709 -20.15 -41.54 -0.95
CA PRO A 709 -20.38 -42.54 0.10
C PRO A 709 -19.12 -42.78 0.97
N ARG A 710 -19.30 -43.05 2.27
CA ARG A 710 -18.19 -43.29 3.22
C ARG A 710 -17.26 -44.42 2.80
N ASP A 711 -17.81 -45.46 2.18
CA ASP A 711 -17.09 -46.62 1.64
C ASP A 711 -16.27 -46.30 0.37
N GLN A 712 -16.46 -45.10 -0.21
CA GLN A 712 -15.69 -44.57 -1.35
C GLN A 712 -14.73 -43.44 -0.92
N GLY A 713 -14.45 -43.30 0.37
CA GLY A 713 -13.55 -42.26 0.90
C GLY A 713 -14.20 -40.90 1.14
N GLY A 714 -15.54 -40.82 1.08
CA GLY A 714 -16.28 -39.61 1.40
C GLY A 714 -16.18 -39.23 2.87
N VAL A 715 -15.94 -37.93 3.12
CA VAL A 715 -15.80 -37.35 4.47
C VAL A 715 -17.12 -36.72 4.95
N VAL A 716 -18.05 -36.46 4.03
CA VAL A 716 -19.30 -35.73 4.24
C VAL A 716 -20.47 -36.53 3.67
N ASP A 717 -21.57 -36.65 4.41
CA ASP A 717 -22.79 -37.34 3.98
C ASP A 717 -23.77 -36.45 3.20
N GLU A 718 -24.87 -37.04 2.69
CA GLU A 718 -25.90 -36.34 1.91
C GLU A 718 -26.53 -35.13 2.65
N PRO A 719 -26.81 -35.20 3.98
CA PRO A 719 -27.18 -34.02 4.79
C PRO A 719 -26.00 -33.11 5.20
N LEU A 720 -24.86 -33.18 4.52
CA LEU A 720 -23.65 -32.36 4.73
C LEU A 720 -22.92 -32.60 6.05
N ASN A 721 -23.26 -33.64 6.81
CA ASN A 721 -22.59 -33.93 8.07
C ASN A 721 -21.23 -34.56 7.81
N VAL A 722 -20.24 -34.10 8.56
CA VAL A 722 -18.95 -34.80 8.61
C VAL A 722 -19.14 -36.11 9.35
N TYR A 723 -18.76 -37.23 8.74
CA TYR A 723 -18.92 -38.55 9.36
C TYR A 723 -18.22 -38.60 10.72
N GLY A 724 -19.00 -38.83 11.79
CA GLY A 724 -18.47 -38.95 13.16
C GLY A 724 -18.33 -37.63 13.92
N VAL A 725 -18.77 -36.49 13.36
CA VAL A 725 -18.78 -35.19 14.05
C VAL A 725 -20.20 -34.65 14.11
N GLN A 726 -20.78 -34.60 15.31
CA GLN A 726 -22.11 -34.03 15.51
C GLN A 726 -22.09 -32.50 15.37
N GLY A 727 -23.03 -31.96 14.59
CA GLY A 727 -23.27 -30.51 14.48
C GLY A 727 -22.33 -29.75 13.53
N LEU A 728 -21.38 -30.43 12.87
CA LEU A 728 -20.51 -29.83 11.87
C LEU A 728 -20.98 -30.20 10.46
N LYS A 729 -21.29 -29.17 9.66
CA LYS A 729 -21.69 -29.29 8.26
C LYS A 729 -20.70 -28.60 7.33
N VAL A 730 -20.44 -29.18 6.15
CA VAL A 730 -19.54 -28.61 5.13
C VAL A 730 -20.35 -28.26 3.89
N ALA A 731 -20.25 -26.99 3.45
CA ALA A 731 -21.08 -26.41 2.39
C ALA A 731 -20.23 -25.59 1.40
N ASP A 732 -19.15 -26.19 0.90
CA ASP A 732 -18.27 -25.58 -0.09
C ASP A 732 -17.86 -26.59 -1.18
N GLY A 733 -17.11 -26.14 -2.19
CA GLY A 733 -16.71 -26.95 -3.35
C GLY A 733 -15.93 -28.23 -3.03
N SER A 734 -15.41 -28.40 -1.80
CA SER A 734 -14.66 -29.59 -1.38
C SER A 734 -15.51 -30.86 -1.28
N ILE A 735 -16.85 -30.74 -1.25
CA ILE A 735 -17.75 -31.91 -1.17
C ILE A 735 -18.01 -32.56 -2.54
N ALA A 736 -17.55 -31.94 -3.63
CA ALA A 736 -17.74 -32.45 -4.98
C ALA A 736 -16.93 -33.76 -5.17
N PRO A 737 -17.59 -34.89 -5.48
CA PRO A 737 -16.93 -36.20 -5.53
C PRO A 737 -16.05 -36.38 -6.78
N SER A 738 -16.16 -35.48 -7.75
CA SER A 738 -15.34 -35.46 -8.97
C SER A 738 -15.30 -34.07 -9.58
N ASN A 739 -14.42 -33.88 -10.56
CA ASN A 739 -14.28 -32.62 -11.29
C ASN A 739 -15.58 -32.33 -12.07
N VAL A 740 -16.33 -31.33 -11.62
CA VAL A 740 -17.61 -30.96 -12.24
C VAL A 740 -17.29 -30.20 -13.52
N GLY A 741 -17.75 -30.69 -14.67
CA GLY A 741 -17.38 -30.19 -16.00
C GLY A 741 -17.89 -28.80 -16.38
N THR A 742 -18.20 -27.94 -15.40
CA THR A 742 -18.68 -26.55 -15.59
C THR A 742 -17.81 -25.56 -14.81
N ASN A 743 -18.03 -24.26 -15.01
CA ASN A 743 -17.34 -23.21 -14.26
C ASN A 743 -17.52 -23.45 -12.75
N THR A 744 -16.40 -23.48 -12.02
CA THR A 744 -16.34 -23.68 -10.56
C THR A 744 -17.31 -22.76 -9.80
N TYR A 745 -17.61 -21.58 -10.34
CA TYR A 745 -18.53 -20.61 -9.74
C TYR A 745 -19.98 -21.11 -9.66
N SER A 746 -20.53 -21.70 -10.73
CA SER A 746 -21.90 -22.22 -10.75
C SER A 746 -22.08 -23.43 -9.85
N THR A 747 -21.04 -24.26 -9.75
CA THR A 747 -21.01 -25.44 -8.87
C THR A 747 -21.06 -25.04 -7.40
N VAL A 748 -20.29 -24.03 -7.00
CA VAL A 748 -20.28 -23.54 -5.61
C VAL A 748 -21.60 -22.86 -5.22
N ILE A 749 -22.25 -22.14 -6.15
CA ILE A 749 -23.57 -21.54 -5.91
C ILE A 749 -24.62 -22.63 -5.67
N ALA A 750 -24.66 -23.68 -6.51
CA ALA A 750 -25.60 -24.78 -6.35
C ALA A 750 -25.39 -25.57 -5.03
N ILE A 751 -24.14 -25.74 -4.61
CA ILE A 751 -23.82 -26.30 -3.28
C ILE A 751 -24.37 -25.40 -2.18
N GLY A 752 -24.15 -24.09 -2.27
CA GLY A 752 -24.60 -23.12 -1.28
C GLY A 752 -26.13 -23.07 -1.14
N GLU A 753 -26.86 -23.08 -2.24
CA GLU A 753 -28.33 -23.10 -2.23
C GLU A 753 -28.89 -24.39 -1.62
N ARG A 754 -28.33 -25.55 -2.00
CA ARG A 754 -28.79 -26.82 -1.44
C ARG A 754 -28.43 -26.96 0.04
N ALA A 755 -27.24 -26.52 0.44
CA ALA A 755 -26.82 -26.48 1.84
C ALA A 755 -27.75 -25.61 2.68
N THR A 756 -28.20 -24.49 2.14
CA THR A 756 -29.14 -23.58 2.81
C THR A 756 -30.47 -24.29 3.11
N VAL A 757 -31.00 -25.07 2.17
CA VAL A 757 -32.22 -25.87 2.37
C VAL A 757 -32.02 -26.94 3.44
N ILE A 758 -30.93 -27.71 3.36
CA ILE A 758 -30.63 -28.80 4.31
C ILE A 758 -30.44 -28.26 5.73
N ILE A 759 -29.71 -27.15 5.88
CA ILE A 759 -29.47 -26.52 7.17
C ILE A 759 -30.76 -25.92 7.73
N ALA A 760 -31.61 -25.33 6.88
CA ALA A 760 -32.90 -24.83 7.31
C ALA A 760 -33.83 -25.95 7.81
N GLU A 761 -33.86 -27.10 7.12
CA GLU A 761 -34.62 -28.28 7.53
C GLU A 761 -34.13 -28.83 8.89
N ASP A 762 -32.82 -28.97 9.08
CA ASP A 762 -32.22 -29.44 10.33
C ASP A 762 -32.45 -28.49 11.52
N LEU A 763 -32.53 -27.20 11.25
CA LEU A 763 -32.85 -26.17 12.25
C LEU A 763 -34.37 -25.96 12.44
N GLY A 764 -35.21 -26.70 11.71
CA GLY A 764 -36.66 -26.58 11.77
C GLY A 764 -37.22 -25.26 11.21
N ILE A 765 -36.43 -24.55 10.39
CA ILE A 765 -36.78 -23.27 9.77
C ILE A 765 -37.68 -23.54 8.56
N LYS A 766 -38.97 -23.19 8.67
CA LYS A 766 -39.95 -23.34 7.58
C LYS A 766 -39.86 -22.17 6.60
N GLY A 767 -40.13 -22.44 5.32
CA GLY A 767 -40.21 -21.41 4.27
C GLY A 767 -38.95 -21.23 3.42
N VAL A 768 -37.90 -22.02 3.66
CA VAL A 768 -36.67 -22.04 2.85
C VAL A 768 -36.81 -23.14 1.79
N GLY A 769 -37.35 -22.78 0.62
CA GLY A 769 -37.34 -23.64 -0.58
C GLY A 769 -36.23 -23.23 -1.55
N PRO A 770 -35.92 -24.04 -2.58
CA PRO A 770 -35.03 -23.61 -3.66
C PRO A 770 -35.60 -22.33 -4.31
N ALA A 771 -34.76 -21.29 -4.39
CA ALA A 771 -35.11 -19.97 -4.94
C ALA A 771 -35.10 -19.97 -6.48
#